data_AF-A0A4R9AY09-F1
#
_entry.id   AF-A0A4R9AY09-F1
#
_cell.length_a   1.000
_cell.length_b   1.000
_cell.length_c   1.000
_cell.angle_alpha   90.00
_cell.angle_beta   90.00
_cell.angle_gamma   90.00
#
_symmetry.space_group_name_H-M   'P 1'
#
loop_
_entity.id
_entity.type
_entity.pdbx_description
1 polymer ?
#
loop_
_entity_poly.entity_id
_entity_poly.type
_entity_poly.pdbx_seq_one_letter_code
_entity_poly.pdbx_strand_id
1 'polypeptide(L)'
;MSEQRSPERIVLVGYGPVGARFVEELLPLVRQGAATLTVVGAENADAYNRVLIADYAVGNTDRESLEITDTFAAREAGVHLHRGVSVTAILRSRRAVSLSDGTLLSYDRLVLATGARANVPTLDGVTRMRRDRQLPARDAATLDSNGAPLPRGVTVLRDLDDAKRVLAAVTAGARIVVLGAGVLGMEIALAAVAAGSHACVVYHGEIPMARNLDRGGCSVLAQSARRAGVTMVNHSRAESLLFHRDDDGVDRFDALICADNKQIHGDLLLLSCGVGARTELAQLASLPVSTGILVDTNLQSWGDPRIYAIGDCAHVAPAPRASDLRTLPADGPSGLIGPGWRQADWLAERFTAEVLGRGETAELAASASAVVMLKSEGIDVVSVGNTAAEPWDLPAEDPAVSHRSAGCPSAPLRVSQWSDPEHGRHVKMVTRDGILEGFVCVGMPRTAAELTLLFERGSELPADRSILLRYDGPDYEPSTSGAFNPTATVCWCNGVTVGAIADSAGSGHTSVACIGAATRAGTGCGGCTQRIGEVLERFSTMVRRPDSVNSALRLGENVTAGVNDEIYPVLVVVRPLHCCTTDSIRGRIRMLNNLTGWHFLIILVIVLLLFGAPKLPGLARSLGQSMKIFKSEITPERTDDVTPNTAADSVRADGARADSARTDSARTDPSGTPNPKA
;
A
#
# COMPACT_ATOMS: atom_id res chain seq x y z
N MET A 1 25.36 11.08 44.58
CA MET A 1 25.93 10.26 43.48
C MET A 1 24.75 9.70 42.72
N SER A 2 24.39 10.25 41.54
CA SER A 2 23.36 9.62 40.71
C SER A 2 23.97 8.35 40.12
N GLU A 3 23.40 7.17 40.42
CA GLU A 3 23.74 5.94 39.71
C GLU A 3 23.54 6.19 38.22
N GLN A 4 24.64 6.26 37.46
CA GLN A 4 24.59 6.23 36.00
C GLN A 4 24.14 4.82 35.61
N ARG A 5 22.83 4.67 35.42
CA ARG A 5 22.22 3.44 34.92
C ARG A 5 22.84 3.14 33.56
N SER A 6 23.36 1.93 33.38
CA SER A 6 23.90 1.49 32.09
C SER A 6 22.81 1.59 31.02
N PRO A 7 23.15 1.98 29.78
CA PRO A 7 22.16 2.07 28.70
C PRO A 7 21.45 0.73 28.50
N GLU A 8 20.14 0.79 28.28
CA GLU A 8 19.31 -0.39 28.02
C GLU A 8 19.75 -1.03 26.68
N ARG A 9 20.13 -2.32 26.68
CA ARG A 9 20.56 -2.99 25.43
C ARG A 9 19.36 -3.57 24.70
N ILE A 10 19.07 -3.04 23.53
CA ILE A 10 17.96 -3.48 22.68
C ILE A 10 18.55 -4.14 21.44
N VAL A 11 18.14 -5.38 21.17
CA VAL A 11 18.49 -6.10 19.93
C VAL A 11 17.23 -6.25 19.08
N LEU A 12 17.28 -5.75 17.85
CA LEU A 12 16.24 -5.92 16.83
C LEU A 12 16.68 -6.96 15.79
N VAL A 13 15.86 -7.99 15.58
CA VAL A 13 16.11 -9.05 14.59
C VAL A 13 15.17 -8.87 13.41
N GLY A 14 15.72 -8.42 12.28
CA GLY A 14 14.99 -8.12 11.05
C GLY A 14 14.99 -6.63 10.75
N TYR A 15 15.58 -6.25 9.60
CA TYR A 15 15.64 -4.86 9.12
C TYR A 15 14.78 -4.64 7.88
N GLY A 16 13.55 -5.16 7.92
CA GLY A 16 12.51 -4.85 6.93
C GLY A 16 11.75 -3.56 7.27
N PRO A 17 10.63 -3.27 6.58
CA PRO A 17 9.88 -2.03 6.78
C PRO A 17 9.46 -1.73 8.21
N VAL A 18 9.02 -2.77 8.93
CA VAL A 18 8.59 -2.66 10.32
C VAL A 18 9.77 -2.42 11.26
N GLY A 19 10.90 -3.11 11.01
CA GLY A 19 12.12 -2.92 11.79
C GLY A 19 12.72 -1.54 11.60
N ALA A 20 12.74 -1.03 10.37
CA ALA A 20 13.20 0.33 10.07
C ALA A 20 12.38 1.39 10.81
N ARG A 21 11.05 1.24 10.84
CA ARG A 21 10.16 2.13 11.59
C ARG A 21 10.48 2.12 13.09
N PHE A 22 10.69 0.93 13.67
CA PHE A 22 11.06 0.80 15.08
C PHE A 22 12.41 1.49 15.39
N VAL A 23 13.38 1.39 14.48
CA VAL A 23 14.67 2.08 14.61
C VAL A 23 14.50 3.59 14.63
N GLU A 24 13.72 4.15 13.69
CA GLU A 24 13.45 5.59 13.59
C GLU A 24 12.87 6.16 14.89
N GLU A 25 11.85 5.51 15.43
CA GLU A 25 11.17 5.95 16.64
C GLU A 25 12.05 5.84 17.89
N LEU A 26 13.03 4.93 17.91
CA LEU A 26 14.00 4.81 19.00
C LEU A 26 15.22 5.74 18.90
N LEU A 27 15.46 6.39 17.76
CA LEU A 27 16.63 7.28 17.59
C LEU A 27 16.77 8.33 18.70
N PRO A 28 15.71 8.99 19.20
CA PRO A 28 15.83 9.94 20.30
C PRO A 28 16.43 9.32 21.57
N LEU A 29 16.06 8.09 21.89
CA LEU A 29 16.55 7.37 23.08
C LEU A 29 18.02 6.95 22.93
N VAL A 30 18.40 6.52 21.72
CA VAL A 30 19.78 6.16 21.39
C VAL A 30 20.69 7.40 21.43
N ARG A 31 20.26 8.53 20.85
CA ARG A 31 21.02 9.80 20.88
C ARG A 31 21.24 10.34 22.28
N GLN A 32 20.31 10.08 23.20
CA GLN A 32 20.43 10.45 24.61
C GLN A 32 21.39 9.54 25.40
N GLY A 33 21.87 8.44 24.78
CA GLY A 33 22.70 7.44 25.46
C GLY A 33 21.94 6.62 26.51
N ALA A 34 20.60 6.65 26.49
CA ALA A 34 19.76 5.90 27.42
C ALA A 34 19.53 4.45 26.96
N ALA A 35 19.71 4.17 25.66
CA ALA A 35 19.65 2.83 25.09
C ALA A 35 20.76 2.60 24.06
N THR A 36 21.22 1.35 23.96
CA THR A 36 22.07 0.87 22.88
C THR A 36 21.23 -0.01 21.96
N LEU A 37 21.03 0.41 20.71
CA LEU A 37 20.26 -0.33 19.73
C LEU A 37 21.18 -1.06 18.75
N THR A 38 21.05 -2.39 18.70
CA THR A 38 21.72 -3.24 17.71
C THR A 38 20.68 -3.89 16.80
N VAL A 39 20.82 -3.73 15.49
CA VAL A 39 19.92 -4.30 14.49
C VAL A 39 20.66 -5.35 13.68
N VAL A 40 20.03 -6.50 13.51
CA VAL A 40 20.55 -7.60 12.69
C VAL A 40 19.61 -7.84 11.53
N GLY A 41 20.11 -7.66 10.30
CA GLY A 41 19.36 -7.88 9.05
C GLY A 41 20.05 -8.93 8.19
N ALA A 42 19.28 -9.95 7.77
CA ALA A 42 19.79 -10.96 6.86
C ALA A 42 20.14 -10.36 5.49
N GLU A 43 19.28 -9.50 4.94
CA GLU A 43 19.55 -8.83 3.67
C GLU A 43 20.71 -7.82 3.81
N ASN A 44 21.52 -7.69 2.76
CA ASN A 44 22.63 -6.72 2.72
C ASN A 44 22.17 -5.30 2.32
N ALA A 45 20.94 -5.15 1.84
CA ALA A 45 20.39 -3.87 1.42
C ALA A 45 19.97 -2.98 2.62
N ASP A 46 19.90 -1.66 2.41
CA ASP A 46 19.16 -0.77 3.31
C ASP A 46 17.67 -1.14 3.29
N ALA A 47 16.96 -0.86 4.38
CA ALA A 47 15.54 -1.17 4.46
C ALA A 47 14.77 -0.42 3.35
N TYR A 48 13.85 -1.14 2.72
CA TYR A 48 13.09 -0.65 1.58
C TYR A 48 11.61 -1.03 1.69
N ASN A 49 10.79 -0.33 0.93
CA ASN A 49 9.35 -0.51 0.85
C ASN A 49 8.99 -1.77 0.05
N ARG A 50 8.78 -2.87 0.76
CA ARG A 50 8.39 -4.15 0.15
C ARG A 50 6.99 -4.10 -0.51
N VAL A 51 6.14 -3.14 -0.19
CA VAL A 51 4.81 -3.01 -0.83
C VAL A 51 4.95 -2.54 -2.28
N LEU A 52 6.00 -1.78 -2.61
CA LEU A 52 6.28 -1.30 -3.97
C LEU A 52 7.15 -2.26 -4.79
N ILE A 53 7.41 -3.46 -4.26
CA ILE A 53 8.33 -4.40 -4.92
C ILE A 53 7.80 -4.92 -6.25
N ALA A 54 6.49 -5.05 -6.39
CA ALA A 54 5.85 -5.43 -7.66
C ALA A 54 6.04 -4.36 -8.74
N ASP A 55 5.91 -3.08 -8.37
CA ASP A 55 6.14 -1.97 -9.29
C ASP A 55 7.60 -1.91 -9.72
N TYR A 56 8.54 -2.16 -8.79
CA TYR A 56 9.96 -2.25 -9.10
C TYR A 56 10.27 -3.46 -10.00
N ALA A 57 9.63 -4.60 -9.75
CA ALA A 57 9.78 -5.83 -10.52
C ALA A 57 9.30 -5.73 -11.97
N VAL A 58 8.48 -4.72 -12.32
CA VAL A 58 8.05 -4.47 -13.70
C VAL A 58 8.67 -3.20 -14.30
N GLY A 59 9.48 -2.46 -13.55
CA GLY A 59 10.16 -1.25 -14.01
C GLY A 59 9.35 0.05 -13.90
N ASN A 60 8.24 0.05 -13.16
CA ASN A 60 7.40 1.24 -12.94
C ASN A 60 7.99 2.20 -11.89
N THR A 61 8.97 1.74 -11.11
CA THR A 61 9.67 2.55 -10.11
C THR A 61 11.13 2.11 -10.00
N ASP A 62 11.97 2.94 -9.39
CA ASP A 62 13.40 2.68 -9.20
C ASP A 62 13.74 2.30 -7.75
N ARG A 63 14.99 1.90 -7.52
CA ARG A 63 15.44 1.46 -6.19
C ARG A 63 15.44 2.62 -5.17
N GLU A 64 15.68 3.84 -5.59
CA GLU A 64 15.72 5.01 -4.71
C GLU A 64 14.32 5.32 -4.16
N SER A 65 13.29 5.21 -5.01
CA SER A 65 11.87 5.38 -4.64
C SER A 65 11.37 4.33 -3.63
N LEU A 66 12.09 3.22 -3.49
CA LEU A 66 11.82 2.17 -2.52
C LEU A 66 12.43 2.47 -1.15
N GLU A 67 13.28 3.48 -0.99
CA GLU A 67 13.88 3.79 0.31
C GLU A 67 12.83 4.30 1.30
N ILE A 68 12.91 3.82 2.55
CA ILE A 68 11.93 4.17 3.60
C ILE A 68 12.59 4.71 4.86
N THR A 69 13.92 4.69 4.95
CA THR A 69 14.64 5.08 6.14
C THR A 69 16.02 5.62 5.79
N ASP A 70 16.50 6.57 6.59
CA ASP A 70 17.85 7.08 6.51
C ASP A 70 18.79 6.22 7.37
N THR A 71 19.37 5.21 6.74
CA THR A 71 20.29 4.29 7.40
C THR A 71 21.58 5.00 7.84
N PHE A 72 21.97 6.08 7.17
CA PHE A 72 23.12 6.89 7.56
C PHE A 72 22.82 7.64 8.86
N ALA A 73 21.69 8.34 8.94
CA ALA A 73 21.26 9.03 10.16
C ALA A 73 21.10 8.09 11.36
N ALA A 74 20.66 6.84 11.13
CA ALA A 74 20.59 5.83 12.18
C ALA A 74 21.99 5.47 12.73
N ARG A 75 22.99 5.30 11.85
CA ARG A 75 24.38 5.06 12.29
C ARG A 75 24.97 6.26 13.02
N GLU A 76 24.75 7.48 12.51
CA GLU A 76 25.20 8.70 13.18
C GLU A 76 24.57 8.89 14.56
N ALA A 77 23.31 8.46 14.73
CA ALA A 77 22.64 8.46 16.02
C ALA A 77 23.23 7.44 17.02
N GLY A 78 24.06 6.50 16.58
CA GLY A 78 24.69 5.47 17.41
C GLY A 78 24.08 4.07 17.28
N VAL A 79 23.24 3.81 16.28
CA VAL A 79 22.67 2.48 16.03
C VAL A 79 23.70 1.55 15.40
N HIS A 80 23.88 0.35 15.96
CA HIS A 80 24.76 -0.68 15.42
C HIS A 80 24.00 -1.56 14.42
N LEU A 81 24.38 -1.53 13.14
CA LEU A 81 23.69 -2.26 12.06
C LEU A 81 24.56 -3.41 11.53
N HIS A 82 24.16 -4.65 11.81
CA HIS A 82 24.76 -5.88 11.27
C HIS A 82 23.89 -6.40 10.12
N ARG A 83 24.28 -6.07 8.87
CA ARG A 83 23.57 -6.51 7.65
C ARG A 83 24.30 -7.65 6.96
N GLY A 84 23.60 -8.44 6.15
CA GLY A 84 24.18 -9.62 5.51
C GLY A 84 24.46 -10.77 6.48
N VAL A 85 23.96 -10.66 7.73
CA VAL A 85 24.23 -11.61 8.80
C VAL A 85 22.89 -12.04 9.40
N SER A 86 22.74 -13.33 9.67
CA SER A 86 21.51 -13.90 10.22
C SER A 86 21.66 -14.22 11.71
N VAL A 87 20.61 -13.99 12.49
CA VAL A 87 20.52 -14.59 13.83
C VAL A 87 20.24 -16.08 13.66
N THR A 88 21.04 -16.90 14.33
CA THR A 88 20.96 -18.37 14.26
C THR A 88 20.46 -19.00 15.56
N ALA A 89 20.48 -18.30 16.70
CA ALA A 89 19.91 -18.83 17.93
C ALA A 89 19.55 -17.71 18.92
N ILE A 90 18.52 -17.95 19.73
CA ILE A 90 18.20 -17.13 20.90
C ILE A 90 18.55 -17.94 22.16
N LEU A 91 19.54 -17.49 22.91
CA LEU A 91 20.02 -18.10 24.15
C LEU A 91 19.36 -17.41 25.34
N ARG A 92 18.10 -17.76 25.63
CA ARG A 92 17.27 -17.10 26.65
C ARG A 92 17.91 -17.03 28.03
N SER A 93 18.53 -18.12 28.49
CA SER A 93 19.21 -18.17 29.79
C SER A 93 20.41 -17.21 29.90
N ARG A 94 21.06 -16.92 28.77
CA ARG A 94 22.20 -15.99 28.69
C ARG A 94 21.78 -14.58 28.29
N ARG A 95 20.50 -14.38 27.94
CA ARG A 95 19.98 -13.13 27.35
C ARG A 95 20.85 -12.65 26.20
N ALA A 96 21.09 -13.56 25.24
CA ALA A 96 21.92 -13.27 24.09
C ALA A 96 21.39 -13.94 22.82
N VAL A 97 21.75 -13.39 21.66
CA VAL A 97 21.53 -14.00 20.35
C VAL A 97 22.86 -14.35 19.69
N SER A 98 22.91 -15.49 19.01
CA SER A 98 24.06 -15.93 18.21
C SER A 98 23.84 -15.54 16.76
N LEU A 99 24.87 -15.01 16.11
CA LEU A 99 24.87 -14.67 14.69
C LEU A 99 25.52 -15.76 13.86
N SER A 100 25.32 -15.70 12.53
CA SER A 100 25.91 -16.63 11.57
C SER A 100 27.42 -16.49 11.41
N ASP A 101 27.98 -15.33 11.76
CA ASP A 101 29.42 -15.05 11.77
C ASP A 101 30.11 -15.45 13.09
N GLY A 102 29.36 -16.05 14.04
CA GLY A 102 29.86 -16.46 15.35
C GLY A 102 29.77 -15.36 16.43
N THR A 103 29.36 -14.14 16.09
CA THR A 103 29.16 -13.06 17.05
C THR A 103 28.04 -13.40 18.04
N LEU A 104 28.25 -13.07 19.31
CA LEU A 104 27.24 -13.19 20.37
C LEU A 104 26.84 -11.80 20.86
N LEU A 105 25.55 -11.46 20.74
CA LEU A 105 25.02 -10.17 21.15
C LEU A 105 24.13 -10.33 22.38
N SER A 106 24.51 -9.71 23.50
CA SER A 106 23.67 -9.66 24.71
C SER A 106 22.56 -8.63 24.58
N TYR A 107 21.40 -8.91 25.17
CA TYR A 107 20.25 -8.00 25.18
C TYR A 107 19.63 -7.89 26.58
N ASP A 108 19.04 -6.74 26.87
CA ASP A 108 18.05 -6.59 27.94
C ASP A 108 16.64 -6.74 27.37
N ARG A 109 16.43 -6.30 26.11
CA ARG A 109 15.22 -6.50 25.32
C ARG A 109 15.54 -7.03 23.92
N LEU A 110 14.79 -8.04 23.48
CA LEU A 110 14.90 -8.63 22.15
C LEU A 110 13.60 -8.41 21.37
N VAL A 111 13.67 -7.80 20.20
CA VAL A 111 12.52 -7.57 19.32
C VAL A 111 12.68 -8.41 18.06
N LEU A 112 11.72 -9.30 17.80
CA LEU A 112 11.64 -10.11 16.60
C LEU A 112 10.77 -9.40 15.56
N ALA A 113 11.41 -8.83 14.54
CA ALA A 113 10.80 -8.22 13.36
C ALA A 113 11.15 -9.03 12.10
N THR A 114 11.19 -10.36 12.24
CA THR A 114 11.66 -11.30 11.21
C THR A 114 10.74 -11.40 10.00
N GLY A 115 9.52 -10.87 10.10
CA GLY A 115 8.56 -10.78 9.01
C GLY A 115 8.07 -12.16 8.53
N ALA A 116 7.76 -12.24 7.24
CA ALA A 116 7.26 -13.45 6.61
C ALA A 116 8.08 -13.85 5.38
N ARG A 117 7.98 -15.14 5.03
CA ARG A 117 8.55 -15.78 3.84
C ARG A 117 7.48 -16.11 2.81
N ALA A 118 7.85 -16.20 1.53
CA ALA A 118 6.96 -16.68 0.49
C ALA A 118 6.63 -18.17 0.67
N ASN A 119 5.38 -18.56 0.39
CA ASN A 119 4.99 -19.96 0.37
C ASN A 119 5.35 -20.57 -0.99
N VAL A 120 6.29 -21.51 -0.98
CA VAL A 120 6.55 -22.39 -2.14
C VAL A 120 5.68 -23.64 -2.02
N PRO A 121 4.76 -23.92 -2.97
CA PRO A 121 3.97 -25.13 -2.96
C PRO A 121 4.83 -26.36 -3.24
N THR A 122 4.37 -27.54 -2.81
CA THR A 122 5.01 -28.81 -3.19
C THR A 122 4.50 -29.20 -4.58
N LEU A 123 5.39 -29.16 -5.56
CA LEU A 123 5.15 -29.55 -6.96
C LEU A 123 6.23 -30.55 -7.37
N ASP A 124 5.91 -31.53 -8.21
CA ASP A 124 6.94 -32.33 -8.85
C ASP A 124 7.79 -31.45 -9.78
N GLY A 125 9.11 -31.64 -9.77
CA GLY A 125 10.06 -30.73 -10.41
C GLY A 125 10.48 -29.52 -9.58
N VAL A 126 9.80 -29.21 -8.47
CA VAL A 126 10.31 -28.27 -7.46
C VAL A 126 10.83 -29.08 -6.29
N THR A 127 12.14 -28.99 -6.02
CA THR A 127 12.74 -29.61 -4.83
C THR A 127 11.90 -29.25 -3.62
N ARG A 128 11.38 -30.27 -2.92
CA ARG A 128 10.48 -30.06 -1.78
C ARG A 128 11.20 -29.19 -0.75
N MET A 129 10.78 -27.93 -0.69
CA MET A 129 11.16 -26.97 0.35
C MET A 129 10.53 -27.44 1.67
N ARG A 130 11.03 -28.54 2.24
CA ARG A 130 10.65 -28.95 3.60
C ARG A 130 11.14 -27.85 4.52
N ARG A 131 10.19 -27.15 5.13
CA ARG A 131 10.44 -26.12 6.14
C ARG A 131 10.95 -26.84 7.37
N ASP A 132 12.27 -26.96 7.51
CA ASP A 132 12.83 -27.54 8.72
C ASP A 132 12.70 -26.51 9.85
N ARG A 133 11.67 -26.70 10.68
CA ARG A 133 11.41 -25.86 11.85
C ARG A 133 12.42 -26.10 12.98
N GLN A 134 13.29 -27.11 12.83
CA GLN A 134 14.28 -27.49 13.83
C GLN A 134 15.67 -26.92 13.53
N LEU A 135 15.86 -26.21 12.41
CA LEU A 135 17.12 -25.57 12.07
C LEU A 135 16.87 -24.15 11.54
N PRO A 136 17.59 -23.14 12.06
CA PRO A 136 17.55 -21.80 11.48
C PRO A 136 18.45 -21.75 10.26
N ALA A 137 18.05 -20.97 9.25
CA ALA A 137 18.92 -20.68 8.11
C ALA A 137 20.19 -19.99 8.61
N ARG A 138 21.36 -20.54 8.25
CA ARG A 138 22.66 -19.99 8.63
C ARG A 138 23.12 -18.88 7.69
N ASP A 139 22.72 -18.96 6.43
CA ASP A 139 23.07 -17.98 5.40
C ASP A 139 21.82 -17.18 5.02
N ALA A 140 21.98 -15.87 4.99
CA ALA A 140 20.97 -14.93 4.51
C ALA A 140 20.46 -15.28 3.10
N ALA A 141 21.36 -15.71 2.20
CA ALA A 141 20.99 -16.09 0.83
C ALA A 141 20.07 -17.32 0.77
N THR A 142 20.06 -18.12 1.84
CA THR A 142 19.27 -19.35 1.94
C THR A 142 18.02 -19.23 2.80
N LEU A 143 17.76 -18.02 3.33
CA LEU A 143 16.73 -17.76 4.32
C LEU A 143 15.31 -18.11 3.80
N ASP A 144 15.08 -17.96 2.50
CA ASP A 144 13.81 -18.30 1.84
C ASP A 144 13.82 -19.65 1.11
N SER A 145 15.00 -20.17 0.77
CA SER A 145 15.18 -21.39 -0.01
C SER A 145 15.53 -22.63 0.83
N ASN A 146 15.69 -22.48 2.15
CA ASN A 146 16.12 -23.53 3.07
C ASN A 146 17.29 -24.39 2.53
N GLY A 147 18.25 -23.73 1.86
CA GLY A 147 19.45 -24.36 1.28
C GLY A 147 19.27 -25.05 -0.07
N ALA A 148 18.06 -25.08 -0.65
CA ALA A 148 17.80 -25.63 -1.98
C ALA A 148 17.26 -24.52 -2.90
N PRO A 149 18.01 -24.01 -3.88
CA PRO A 149 17.51 -22.95 -4.76
C PRO A 149 16.31 -23.43 -5.59
N LEU A 150 15.44 -22.48 -5.99
CA LEU A 150 14.38 -22.76 -6.96
C LEU A 150 15.01 -23.07 -8.34
N PRO A 151 14.36 -23.93 -9.15
CA PRO A 151 14.82 -24.21 -10.51
C PRO A 151 14.93 -22.93 -11.36
N ARG A 152 15.79 -22.97 -12.40
CA ARG A 152 15.94 -21.86 -13.33
C ARG A 152 14.61 -21.56 -14.02
N GLY A 153 14.23 -20.28 -14.07
CA GLY A 153 12.94 -19.86 -14.60
C GLY A 153 11.78 -20.03 -13.62
N VAL A 154 12.04 -20.32 -12.33
CA VAL A 154 11.04 -20.31 -11.26
C VAL A 154 11.48 -19.33 -10.17
N THR A 155 10.60 -18.42 -9.76
CA THR A 155 10.91 -17.44 -8.70
C THR A 155 9.69 -17.18 -7.82
N VAL A 156 9.93 -16.65 -6.63
CA VAL A 156 8.91 -15.92 -5.84
C VAL A 156 9.09 -14.42 -6.09
N LEU A 157 8.29 -13.58 -5.43
CA LEU A 157 8.48 -12.13 -5.39
C LEU A 157 8.34 -11.64 -3.96
N ARG A 158 9.47 -11.57 -3.25
CA ARG A 158 9.52 -11.15 -1.85
C ARG A 158 10.64 -10.16 -1.60
N ASP A 159 11.82 -10.33 -2.19
CA ASP A 159 12.98 -9.45 -2.02
C ASP A 159 13.48 -8.80 -3.32
N LEU A 160 14.53 -7.97 -3.23
CA LEU A 160 15.07 -7.25 -4.38
C LEU A 160 15.69 -8.17 -5.44
N ASP A 161 16.21 -9.33 -5.06
CA ASP A 161 16.80 -10.27 -6.01
C ASP A 161 15.73 -11.04 -6.77
N ASP A 162 14.61 -11.37 -6.11
CA ASP A 162 13.39 -11.82 -6.77
C ASP A 162 12.91 -10.79 -7.79
N ALA A 163 12.82 -9.52 -7.38
CA ALA A 163 12.32 -8.45 -8.23
C ALA A 163 13.18 -8.25 -9.47
N LYS A 164 14.52 -8.35 -9.34
CA LYS A 164 15.44 -8.32 -10.49
C LYS A 164 15.20 -9.47 -11.47
N ARG A 165 14.92 -10.68 -10.97
CA ARG A 165 14.59 -11.85 -11.82
C ARG A 165 13.31 -11.61 -12.62
N VAL A 166 12.28 -11.07 -11.98
CA VAL A 166 11.02 -10.71 -12.64
C VAL A 166 11.23 -9.57 -13.63
N LEU A 167 11.98 -8.53 -13.26
CA LEU A 167 12.29 -7.39 -14.12
C LEU A 167 13.02 -7.81 -15.40
N ALA A 168 13.97 -8.73 -15.30
CA ALA A 168 14.66 -9.27 -16.46
C ALA A 168 13.70 -9.99 -17.42
N ALA A 169 12.75 -10.77 -16.89
CA ALA A 169 11.73 -11.43 -17.70
C ALA A 169 10.77 -10.42 -18.34
N VAL A 170 10.32 -9.41 -17.58
CA VAL A 170 9.42 -8.36 -18.08
C VAL A 170 10.08 -7.55 -19.20
N THR A 171 11.34 -7.15 -18.99
CA THR A 171 12.14 -6.41 -19.99
C THR A 171 12.34 -7.21 -21.27
N ALA A 172 12.42 -8.54 -21.17
CA ALA A 172 12.53 -9.44 -22.31
C ALA A 172 11.18 -9.69 -23.02
N GLY A 173 10.07 -9.16 -22.53
CA GLY A 173 8.72 -9.43 -23.06
C GLY A 173 8.28 -10.88 -22.86
N ALA A 174 8.77 -11.53 -21.80
CA ALA A 174 8.55 -12.95 -21.53
C ALA A 174 7.07 -13.30 -21.28
N ARG A 175 6.74 -14.58 -21.47
CA ARG A 175 5.49 -15.19 -21.01
C ARG A 175 5.63 -15.58 -19.54
N ILE A 176 5.00 -14.81 -18.67
CA ILE A 176 5.06 -15.00 -17.22
C ILE A 176 3.83 -15.79 -16.76
N VAL A 177 4.06 -16.98 -16.21
CA VAL A 177 3.02 -17.78 -15.54
C VAL A 177 3.02 -17.41 -14.07
N VAL A 178 1.90 -16.91 -13.56
CA VAL A 178 1.74 -16.56 -12.15
C VAL A 178 0.89 -17.62 -11.46
N LEU A 179 1.47 -18.38 -10.55
CA LEU A 179 0.75 -19.37 -9.75
C LEU A 179 0.21 -18.73 -8.47
N GLY A 180 -1.10 -18.42 -8.48
CA GLY A 180 -1.83 -17.83 -7.37
C GLY A 180 -2.42 -16.46 -7.71
N ALA A 181 -3.74 -16.33 -7.55
CA ALA A 181 -4.51 -15.12 -7.86
C ALA A 181 -4.87 -14.31 -6.60
N GLY A 182 -3.93 -14.17 -5.67
CA GLY A 182 -4.05 -13.23 -4.54
C GLY A 182 -3.73 -11.79 -4.96
N VAL A 183 -3.69 -10.86 -4.00
CA VAL A 183 -3.36 -9.43 -4.24
C VAL A 183 -2.09 -9.31 -5.08
N LEU A 184 -0.94 -9.76 -4.57
CA LEU A 184 0.35 -9.68 -5.28
C LEU A 184 0.34 -10.36 -6.66
N GLY A 185 -0.33 -11.51 -6.77
CA GLY A 185 -0.41 -12.26 -8.02
C GLY A 185 -1.22 -11.53 -9.10
N MET A 186 -2.27 -10.82 -8.70
CA MET A 186 -3.04 -9.96 -9.61
C MET A 186 -2.29 -8.67 -9.94
N GLU A 187 -1.68 -8.00 -8.96
CA GLU A 187 -0.88 -6.79 -9.18
C GLU A 187 0.22 -7.03 -10.21
N ILE A 188 1.03 -8.08 -10.00
CA ILE A 188 2.15 -8.37 -10.89
C ILE A 188 1.71 -8.79 -12.29
N ALA A 189 0.60 -9.53 -12.42
CA ALA A 189 0.09 -9.94 -13.72
C ALA A 189 -0.42 -8.75 -14.54
N LEU A 190 -1.19 -7.85 -13.90
CA LEU A 190 -1.69 -6.62 -14.54
C LEU A 190 -0.53 -5.69 -14.90
N ALA A 191 0.41 -5.49 -13.97
CA ALA A 191 1.55 -4.62 -14.17
C ALA A 191 2.51 -5.15 -15.25
N ALA A 192 2.72 -6.47 -15.31
CA ALA A 192 3.54 -7.09 -16.37
C ALA A 192 2.89 -6.95 -17.76
N VAL A 193 1.56 -7.08 -17.87
CA VAL A 193 0.85 -6.86 -19.14
C VAL A 193 0.90 -5.39 -19.56
N ALA A 194 0.71 -4.46 -18.62
CA ALA A 194 0.88 -3.02 -18.89
C ALA A 194 2.30 -2.68 -19.36
N ALA A 195 3.32 -3.37 -18.82
CA ALA A 195 4.72 -3.26 -19.25
C ALA A 195 5.05 -4.00 -20.56
N GLY A 196 4.08 -4.64 -21.22
CA GLY A 196 4.23 -5.28 -22.54
C GLY A 196 4.60 -6.77 -22.52
N SER A 197 4.58 -7.43 -21.37
CA SER A 197 4.77 -8.89 -21.27
C SER A 197 3.43 -9.65 -21.40
N HIS A 198 3.50 -10.96 -21.62
CA HIS A 198 2.33 -11.83 -21.55
C HIS A 198 2.19 -12.40 -20.14
N ALA A 199 1.04 -12.24 -19.48
CA ALA A 199 0.80 -12.84 -18.17
C ALA A 199 -0.33 -13.88 -18.20
N CYS A 200 -0.09 -15.03 -17.59
CA CYS A 200 -1.08 -16.07 -17.36
C CYS A 200 -1.19 -16.40 -15.87
N VAL A 201 -2.32 -16.08 -15.24
CA VAL A 201 -2.57 -16.37 -13.83
C VAL A 201 -3.29 -17.71 -13.69
N VAL A 202 -2.65 -18.65 -13.01
CA VAL A 202 -3.17 -20.00 -12.75
C VAL A 202 -3.55 -20.13 -11.27
N TYR A 203 -4.76 -20.60 -10.99
CA TYR A 203 -5.23 -20.76 -9.62
C TYR A 203 -6.30 -21.85 -9.48
N HIS A 204 -6.34 -22.48 -8.30
CA HIS A 204 -7.21 -23.63 -8.03
C HIS A 204 -8.68 -23.25 -7.81
N GLY A 205 -8.96 -22.03 -7.35
CA GLY A 205 -10.31 -21.55 -7.05
C GLY A 205 -11.09 -21.17 -8.32
N GLU A 206 -12.37 -20.85 -8.14
CA GLU A 206 -13.22 -20.31 -9.23
C GLU A 206 -12.83 -18.86 -9.58
N ILE A 207 -12.50 -18.09 -8.56
CA ILE A 207 -12.38 -16.63 -8.61
C ILE A 207 -11.09 -16.11 -7.95
N PRO A 208 -10.52 -14.98 -8.42
CA PRO A 208 -9.33 -14.36 -7.83
C PRO A 208 -9.66 -13.67 -6.50
N MET A 209 -8.67 -13.53 -5.61
CA MET A 209 -8.79 -12.78 -4.35
C MET A 209 -9.96 -13.19 -3.44
N ALA A 210 -10.37 -14.47 -3.48
CA ALA A 210 -11.54 -14.98 -2.75
C ALA A 210 -11.44 -14.91 -1.21
N ARG A 211 -10.27 -14.53 -0.66
CA ARG A 211 -10.10 -14.25 0.78
C ARG A 211 -10.45 -12.81 1.15
N ASN A 212 -10.54 -11.92 0.17
CA ASN A 212 -10.67 -10.49 0.35
C ASN A 212 -11.97 -9.96 -0.24
N LEU A 213 -12.43 -10.53 -1.35
CA LEU A 213 -13.60 -10.04 -2.09
C LEU A 213 -14.75 -11.02 -2.00
N ASP A 214 -15.96 -10.50 -2.18
CA ASP A 214 -17.16 -11.29 -2.39
C ASP A 214 -17.22 -11.83 -3.84
N ARG A 215 -18.13 -12.76 -4.10
CA ARG A 215 -18.24 -13.42 -5.42
C ARG A 215 -18.45 -12.43 -6.57
N GLY A 216 -19.25 -11.38 -6.36
CA GLY A 216 -19.50 -10.36 -7.38
C GLY A 216 -18.25 -9.56 -7.69
N GLY A 217 -17.57 -9.05 -6.64
CA GLY A 217 -16.33 -8.31 -6.77
C GLY A 217 -15.22 -9.12 -7.46
N CYS A 218 -15.07 -10.39 -7.10
CA CYS A 218 -14.11 -11.25 -7.77
C CYS A 218 -14.41 -11.49 -9.25
N SER A 219 -15.69 -11.63 -9.61
CA SER A 219 -16.11 -11.89 -10.99
C SER A 219 -15.83 -10.68 -11.87
N VAL A 220 -16.13 -9.48 -11.36
CA VAL A 220 -15.79 -8.21 -12.01
C VAL A 220 -14.28 -8.06 -12.16
N LEU A 221 -13.50 -8.30 -11.11
CA LEU A 221 -12.03 -8.28 -11.18
C LEU A 221 -11.50 -9.24 -12.25
N ALA A 222 -11.99 -10.48 -12.29
CA ALA A 222 -11.55 -11.47 -13.28
C ALA A 222 -11.89 -11.04 -14.72
N GLN A 223 -13.05 -10.42 -14.95
CA GLN A 223 -13.44 -9.91 -16.26
C GLN A 223 -12.59 -8.70 -16.66
N SER A 224 -12.36 -7.76 -15.75
CA SER A 224 -11.51 -6.59 -15.98
C SER A 224 -10.06 -7.00 -16.26
N ALA A 225 -9.52 -7.98 -15.53
CA ALA A 225 -8.18 -8.50 -15.78
C ALA A 225 -8.06 -9.16 -17.17
N ARG A 226 -9.05 -9.95 -17.60
CA ARG A 226 -9.09 -10.51 -18.96
C ARG A 226 -9.15 -9.41 -20.03
N ARG A 227 -9.95 -8.36 -19.81
CA ARG A 227 -10.02 -7.20 -20.72
C ARG A 227 -8.70 -6.43 -20.80
N ALA A 228 -7.96 -6.37 -19.69
CA ALA A 228 -6.63 -5.80 -19.65
C ALA A 228 -5.56 -6.66 -20.34
N GLY A 229 -5.89 -7.88 -20.79
CA GLY A 229 -4.98 -8.78 -21.52
C GLY A 229 -4.37 -9.91 -20.68
N VAL A 230 -4.76 -10.04 -19.40
CA VAL A 230 -4.30 -11.15 -18.54
C VAL A 230 -5.04 -12.43 -18.89
N THR A 231 -4.32 -13.51 -19.18
CA THR A 231 -4.91 -14.84 -19.32
C THR A 231 -5.22 -15.41 -17.92
N MET A 232 -6.47 -15.80 -17.67
CA MET A 232 -6.91 -16.30 -16.36
C MET A 232 -7.32 -17.78 -16.47
N VAL A 233 -6.59 -18.65 -15.78
CA VAL A 233 -6.78 -20.10 -15.77
C VAL A 233 -7.22 -20.53 -14.37
N ASN A 234 -8.54 -20.56 -14.16
CA ASN A 234 -9.18 -20.94 -12.90
C ASN A 234 -9.42 -22.46 -12.82
N HIS A 235 -9.87 -22.94 -11.65
CA HIS A 235 -10.11 -24.37 -11.36
C HIS A 235 -8.93 -25.29 -11.68
N SER A 236 -7.72 -24.75 -11.69
CA SER A 236 -6.53 -25.47 -12.16
C SER A 236 -5.55 -25.60 -11.00
N ARG A 237 -5.46 -26.82 -10.47
CA ARG A 237 -4.52 -27.16 -9.40
C ARG A 237 -3.19 -27.57 -10.02
N ALA A 238 -2.13 -26.81 -9.76
CA ALA A 238 -0.77 -27.17 -10.15
C ALA A 238 -0.30 -28.46 -9.47
N GLU A 239 0.39 -29.33 -10.22
CA GLU A 239 0.94 -30.59 -9.72
C GLU A 239 2.43 -30.76 -10.03
N SER A 240 2.87 -30.41 -11.25
CA SER A 240 4.26 -30.59 -11.67
C SER A 240 4.75 -29.51 -12.62
N LEU A 241 6.06 -29.46 -12.81
CA LEU A 241 6.74 -28.59 -13.77
C LEU A 241 7.36 -29.42 -14.90
N LEU A 242 7.29 -28.91 -16.13
CA LEU A 242 8.12 -29.37 -17.24
C LEU A 242 9.34 -28.47 -17.38
N PHE A 243 10.45 -29.10 -17.77
CA PHE A 243 11.71 -28.44 -18.05
C PHE A 243 12.18 -28.77 -19.45
N HIS A 244 12.83 -27.80 -20.08
CA HIS A 244 13.68 -28.02 -21.25
C HIS A 244 15.14 -27.80 -20.84
N ARG A 245 16.06 -28.46 -21.54
CA ARG A 245 17.49 -28.33 -21.26
C ARG A 245 18.09 -27.27 -22.18
N ASP A 246 18.65 -26.22 -21.59
CA ASP A 246 19.35 -25.15 -22.30
C ASP A 246 20.70 -25.65 -22.88
N ASP A 247 21.31 -24.86 -23.76
CA ASP A 247 22.61 -25.18 -24.41
C ASP A 247 23.76 -25.36 -23.42
N ASP A 248 23.65 -24.76 -22.22
CA ASP A 248 24.59 -24.92 -21.11
C ASP A 248 24.38 -26.23 -20.32
N GLY A 249 23.40 -27.04 -20.72
CA GLY A 249 23.06 -28.30 -20.08
C GLY A 249 22.21 -28.15 -18.82
N VAL A 250 21.75 -26.95 -18.48
CA VAL A 250 20.94 -26.67 -17.28
C VAL A 250 19.45 -26.71 -17.62
N ASP A 251 18.67 -27.41 -16.80
CA ASP A 251 17.22 -27.46 -16.96
C ASP A 251 16.57 -26.11 -16.59
N ARG A 252 15.68 -25.64 -17.47
CA ARG A 252 14.92 -24.40 -17.33
C ARG A 252 13.42 -24.68 -17.43
N PHE A 253 12.63 -23.98 -16.62
CA PHE A 253 11.17 -24.02 -16.67
C PHE A 253 10.64 -23.83 -18.10
N ASP A 254 9.73 -24.70 -18.51
CA ASP A 254 9.01 -24.65 -19.79
C ASP A 254 7.50 -24.52 -19.58
N ALA A 255 6.92 -25.34 -18.69
CA ALA A 255 5.48 -25.35 -18.48
C ALA A 255 5.05 -25.77 -17.07
N LEU A 256 3.91 -25.25 -16.64
CA LEU A 256 3.19 -25.70 -15.45
C LEU A 256 2.13 -26.72 -15.83
N ILE A 257 2.15 -27.88 -15.18
CA ILE A 257 1.18 -28.96 -15.38
C ILE A 257 0.16 -28.95 -14.26
N CYS A 258 -1.12 -28.96 -14.66
CA CYS A 258 -2.25 -28.98 -13.75
C CYS A 258 -2.89 -30.37 -13.67
N ALA A 259 -3.61 -30.64 -12.58
CA ALA A 259 -4.31 -31.90 -12.31
C ALA A 259 -5.34 -32.28 -13.38
N ASP A 260 -5.83 -31.30 -14.15
CA ASP A 260 -6.73 -31.48 -15.28
C ASP A 260 -5.99 -31.67 -16.62
N ASN A 261 -4.69 -31.97 -16.57
CA ASN A 261 -3.77 -32.15 -17.69
C ASN A 261 -3.53 -30.91 -18.57
N LYS A 262 -4.00 -29.72 -18.15
CA LYS A 262 -3.60 -28.48 -18.82
C LYS A 262 -2.09 -28.26 -18.66
N GLN A 263 -1.45 -27.86 -19.76
CA GLN A 263 -0.05 -27.47 -19.80
C GLN A 263 0.02 -25.98 -20.10
N ILE A 264 0.53 -25.21 -19.15
CA ILE A 264 0.63 -23.75 -19.25
C ILE A 264 2.10 -23.40 -19.50
N HIS A 265 2.45 -23.20 -20.77
CA HIS A 265 3.81 -22.84 -21.17
C HIS A 265 4.15 -21.39 -20.82
N GLY A 266 5.40 -21.16 -20.41
CA GLY A 266 5.94 -19.83 -20.18
C GLY A 266 7.44 -19.84 -19.96
N ASP A 267 8.03 -18.66 -19.92
CA ASP A 267 9.48 -18.49 -19.84
C ASP A 267 9.94 -18.17 -18.40
N LEU A 268 8.98 -17.79 -17.53
CA LEU A 268 9.13 -17.59 -16.09
C LEU A 268 7.87 -18.06 -15.36
N LEU A 269 8.04 -18.85 -14.30
CA LEU A 269 7.00 -19.16 -13.31
C LEU A 269 7.22 -18.30 -12.06
N LEU A 270 6.24 -17.45 -11.75
CA LEU A 270 6.17 -16.67 -10.52
C LEU A 270 5.22 -17.34 -9.52
N LEU A 271 5.75 -17.76 -8.38
CA LEU A 271 5.00 -18.37 -7.29
C LEU A 271 4.43 -17.30 -6.35
N SER A 272 3.12 -17.09 -6.39
CA SER A 272 2.36 -16.14 -5.56
C SER A 272 1.32 -16.86 -4.69
N CYS A 273 1.78 -17.85 -3.91
CA CYS A 273 0.93 -18.76 -3.12
C CYS A 273 0.74 -18.30 -1.65
N GLY A 274 0.82 -16.98 -1.41
CA GLY A 274 0.76 -16.38 -0.07
C GLY A 274 2.07 -16.44 0.69
N VAL A 275 2.04 -16.02 1.96
CA VAL A 275 3.21 -15.94 2.84
C VAL A 275 2.98 -16.69 4.15
N GLY A 276 4.05 -16.94 4.90
CA GLY A 276 3.98 -17.47 6.27
C GLY A 276 4.99 -16.78 7.19
N ALA A 277 4.59 -16.52 8.43
CA ALA A 277 5.45 -15.89 9.44
C ALA A 277 6.75 -16.67 9.65
N ARG A 278 7.88 -15.95 9.76
CA ARG A 278 9.16 -16.55 10.19
C ARG A 278 9.11 -16.78 11.70
N THR A 279 9.01 -18.05 12.10
CA THR A 279 8.79 -18.49 13.48
C THR A 279 9.90 -19.41 13.98
N GLU A 280 10.87 -19.73 13.12
CA GLU A 280 11.90 -20.74 13.35
C GLU A 280 12.76 -20.39 14.58
N LEU A 281 13.19 -19.12 14.70
CA LEU A 281 13.95 -18.65 15.86
C LEU A 281 13.15 -18.76 17.17
N ALA A 282 11.86 -18.40 17.14
CA ALA A 282 10.99 -18.48 18.30
C ALA A 282 10.72 -19.93 18.72
N GLN A 283 10.46 -20.82 17.76
CA GLN A 283 10.29 -22.25 17.99
C GLN A 283 11.53 -22.87 18.64
N LEU A 284 12.71 -22.59 18.11
CA LEU A 284 13.98 -23.09 18.65
C LEU A 284 14.30 -22.53 20.04
N ALA A 285 13.84 -21.31 20.31
CA ALA A 285 13.92 -20.69 21.63
C ALA A 285 12.84 -21.18 22.62
N SER A 286 12.00 -22.15 22.21
CA SER A 286 10.85 -22.64 22.98
C SER A 286 9.88 -21.51 23.37
N LEU A 287 9.68 -20.54 22.48
CA LEU A 287 8.63 -19.52 22.61
C LEU A 287 7.33 -20.03 21.97
N PRO A 288 6.16 -19.69 22.53
CA PRO A 288 4.87 -20.08 21.95
C PRO A 288 4.67 -19.51 20.53
N VAL A 289 4.17 -20.34 19.63
CA VAL A 289 3.88 -19.99 18.23
C VAL A 289 2.61 -20.67 17.76
N SER A 290 1.91 -20.05 16.80
CA SER A 290 0.80 -20.63 16.04
C SER A 290 1.03 -20.35 14.55
N THR A 291 0.19 -19.53 13.90
CA THR A 291 0.40 -19.00 12.56
C THR A 291 1.48 -17.92 12.53
N GLY A 292 1.82 -17.34 13.69
CA GLY A 292 2.98 -16.49 13.96
C GLY A 292 3.55 -16.68 15.36
N ILE A 293 4.45 -15.79 15.78
CA ILE A 293 5.01 -15.74 17.15
C ILE A 293 3.95 -15.16 18.08
N LEU A 294 3.52 -15.92 19.09
CA LEU A 294 2.45 -15.48 19.98
C LEU A 294 2.95 -14.40 20.93
N VAL A 295 2.30 -13.24 20.83
CA VAL A 295 2.53 -12.09 21.70
C VAL A 295 1.20 -11.57 22.26
N ASP A 296 1.23 -10.99 23.45
CA ASP A 296 0.07 -10.35 24.04
C ASP A 296 -0.24 -8.99 23.38
N THR A 297 -1.25 -8.29 23.88
CA THR A 297 -1.61 -6.94 23.42
C THR A 297 -0.52 -5.91 23.69
N ASN A 298 0.47 -6.26 24.51
CA ASN A 298 1.67 -5.47 24.75
C ASN A 298 2.84 -5.86 23.83
N LEU A 299 2.58 -6.70 22.82
CA LEU A 299 3.57 -7.22 21.86
C LEU A 299 4.67 -8.04 22.52
N GLN A 300 4.47 -8.45 23.78
CA GLN A 300 5.40 -9.23 24.57
C GLN A 300 5.12 -10.72 24.36
N SER A 301 6.17 -11.53 24.22
CA SER A 301 6.03 -12.97 24.04
C SER A 301 5.32 -13.60 25.23
N TRP A 302 4.40 -14.52 24.95
CA TRP A 302 3.74 -15.33 25.98
C TRP A 302 4.72 -16.14 26.84
N GLY A 303 5.91 -16.45 26.30
CA GLY A 303 6.90 -17.31 26.95
C GLY A 303 8.05 -16.60 27.65
N ASP A 304 8.32 -15.32 27.34
CA ASP A 304 9.46 -14.58 27.90
C ASP A 304 9.19 -13.07 27.93
N PRO A 305 9.22 -12.42 29.11
CA PRO A 305 8.88 -11.02 29.22
C PRO A 305 9.92 -10.06 28.63
N ARG A 306 11.09 -10.57 28.22
CA ARG A 306 12.15 -9.77 27.59
C ARG A 306 12.15 -9.86 26.07
N ILE A 307 11.25 -10.66 25.50
CA ILE A 307 11.20 -10.92 24.06
C ILE A 307 9.86 -10.41 23.53
N TYR A 308 9.92 -9.68 22.43
CA TYR A 308 8.79 -9.04 21.77
C TYR A 308 8.76 -9.46 20.30
N ALA A 309 7.61 -9.32 19.63
CA ALA A 309 7.52 -9.50 18.19
C ALA A 309 6.61 -8.46 17.55
N ILE A 310 7.01 -7.98 16.37
CA ILE A 310 6.27 -6.97 15.58
C ILE A 310 6.26 -7.33 14.09
N GLY A 311 5.26 -6.83 13.35
CA GLY A 311 5.09 -7.03 11.91
C GLY A 311 4.54 -8.41 11.54
N ASP A 312 4.83 -8.87 10.31
CA ASP A 312 4.27 -10.11 9.75
C ASP A 312 4.60 -11.38 10.56
N CYS A 313 5.59 -11.35 11.46
CA CYS A 313 5.89 -12.49 12.34
C CYS A 313 5.07 -12.50 13.63
N ALA A 314 4.45 -11.38 14.02
CA ALA A 314 3.74 -11.24 15.29
C ALA A 314 2.28 -11.69 15.18
N HIS A 315 1.92 -12.70 15.98
CA HIS A 315 0.54 -13.12 16.19
C HIS A 315 0.06 -12.54 17.52
N VAL A 316 -0.60 -11.39 17.44
CA VAL A 316 -1.13 -10.68 18.62
C VAL A 316 -2.40 -11.36 19.09
N ALA A 317 -2.36 -11.95 20.28
CA ALA A 317 -3.51 -12.58 20.90
C ALA A 317 -3.42 -12.48 22.44
N PRO A 318 -4.55 -12.33 23.14
CA PRO A 318 -4.56 -12.31 24.61
C PRO A 318 -3.85 -13.55 25.17
N ALA A 319 -2.92 -13.35 26.09
CA ALA A 319 -2.25 -14.47 26.75
C ALA A 319 -3.27 -15.31 27.53
N PRO A 320 -3.28 -16.64 27.36
CA PRO A 320 -4.24 -17.50 28.03
C PRO A 320 -4.03 -17.43 29.55
N ARG A 321 -5.14 -17.51 30.30
CA ARG A 321 -5.06 -17.78 31.74
C ARG A 321 -4.49 -19.18 31.94
N ALA A 322 -3.85 -19.42 33.08
CA ALA A 322 -3.19 -20.70 33.39
C ALA A 322 -4.10 -21.95 33.22
N SER A 323 -5.42 -21.79 33.25
CA SER A 323 -6.41 -22.85 33.04
C SER A 323 -6.68 -23.21 31.56
N ASP A 324 -6.34 -22.34 30.60
CA ASP A 324 -6.86 -22.38 29.22
C ASP A 324 -5.79 -22.73 28.17
N LEU A 325 -4.64 -23.25 28.61
CA LEU A 325 -3.41 -23.49 27.83
C LEU A 325 -3.54 -24.47 26.63
N ARG A 326 -4.71 -25.05 26.36
CA ARG A 326 -4.88 -26.08 25.32
C ARG A 326 -5.34 -25.55 23.97
N THR A 327 -5.84 -24.33 23.88
CA THR A 327 -6.40 -23.79 22.63
C THR A 327 -5.53 -22.65 22.12
N LEU A 328 -4.83 -22.89 21.00
CA LEU A 328 -4.12 -21.83 20.29
C LEU A 328 -5.12 -20.97 19.51
N PRO A 329 -4.90 -19.64 19.40
CA PRO A 329 -5.72 -18.77 18.57
C PRO A 329 -5.69 -19.22 17.11
N ALA A 330 -6.86 -19.18 16.46
CA ALA A 330 -7.06 -19.62 15.08
C ALA A 330 -6.76 -18.53 14.04
N ASP A 331 -6.69 -17.27 14.47
CA ASP A 331 -6.32 -16.13 13.64
C ASP A 331 -4.80 -16.09 13.38
N GLY A 332 -4.29 -14.95 12.92
CA GLY A 332 -2.87 -14.82 12.63
C GLY A 332 -2.42 -13.40 12.37
N PRO A 333 -1.14 -13.22 12.01
CA PRO A 333 -0.59 -11.92 11.65
C PRO A 333 -1.37 -11.28 10.51
N SER A 334 -1.51 -9.94 10.54
CA SER A 334 -2.28 -9.19 9.53
C SER A 334 -1.68 -9.27 8.13
N GLY A 335 -0.35 -9.44 8.02
CA GLY A 335 0.38 -9.43 6.75
C GLY A 335 0.39 -8.07 6.04
N LEU A 336 0.04 -6.98 6.73
CA LEU A 336 -0.03 -5.63 6.18
C LEU A 336 0.99 -4.70 6.85
N ILE A 337 1.54 -3.78 6.04
CA ILE A 337 2.55 -2.81 6.49
C ILE A 337 2.02 -1.84 7.54
N GLY A 338 0.80 -1.32 7.38
CA GLY A 338 0.22 -0.31 8.28
C GLY A 338 0.07 -0.80 9.73
N PRO A 339 -0.58 -1.95 9.97
CA PRO A 339 -0.59 -2.58 11.29
C PRO A 339 0.81 -2.85 11.85
N GLY A 340 1.75 -3.30 11.01
CA GLY A 340 3.15 -3.52 11.44
C GLY A 340 3.84 -2.24 11.90
N TRP A 341 3.66 -1.12 11.19
CA TRP A 341 4.20 0.18 11.61
C TRP A 341 3.58 0.70 12.90
N ARG A 342 2.26 0.53 13.10
CA ARG A 342 1.63 0.87 14.38
C ARG A 342 2.20 0.06 15.55
N GLN A 343 2.48 -1.23 15.33
CA GLN A 343 3.14 -2.07 16.33
C GLN A 343 4.56 -1.55 16.64
N ALA A 344 5.32 -1.14 15.62
CA ALA A 344 6.64 -0.56 15.79
C ALA A 344 6.62 0.76 16.58
N ASP A 345 5.74 1.69 16.17
CA ASP A 345 5.56 3.01 16.81
C ASP A 345 5.24 2.84 18.29
N TRP A 346 4.21 2.04 18.58
CA TRP A 346 3.74 1.80 19.93
C TRP A 346 4.79 1.13 20.81
N LEU A 347 5.49 0.11 20.30
CA LEU A 347 6.53 -0.59 21.08
C LEU A 347 7.72 0.32 21.38
N ALA A 348 8.12 1.16 20.42
CA ALA A 348 9.21 2.11 20.60
C ALA A 348 8.83 3.21 21.62
N GLU A 349 7.60 3.73 21.56
CA GLU A 349 7.06 4.68 22.54
C GLU A 349 7.06 4.05 23.94
N ARG A 350 6.56 2.81 24.05
CA ARG A 350 6.56 2.06 25.31
C ARG A 350 7.97 1.88 25.87
N PHE A 351 8.92 1.45 25.06
CA PHE A 351 10.32 1.29 25.52
C PHE A 351 10.90 2.62 25.97
N THR A 352 10.61 3.69 25.24
CA THR A 352 11.04 5.05 25.61
C THR A 352 10.44 5.47 26.95
N ALA A 353 9.15 5.24 27.18
CA ALA A 353 8.49 5.55 28.44
C ALA A 353 9.10 4.76 29.61
N GLU A 354 9.24 3.44 29.45
CA GLU A 354 9.80 2.56 30.50
C GLU A 354 11.26 2.89 30.84
N VAL A 355 12.11 3.16 29.84
CA VAL A 355 13.53 3.48 30.05
C VAL A 355 13.70 4.86 30.71
N LEU A 356 12.90 5.85 30.30
CA LEU A 356 12.94 7.21 30.85
C LEU A 356 12.13 7.36 32.15
N GLY A 357 11.45 6.30 32.62
CA GLY A 357 10.58 6.35 33.80
C GLY A 357 9.37 7.27 33.63
N ARG A 358 8.90 7.46 32.40
CA ARG A 358 7.65 8.17 32.09
C ARG A 358 6.49 7.18 32.24
N GLY A 359 5.30 7.68 32.59
CA GLY A 359 4.13 6.87 32.98
C GLY A 359 3.60 5.92 31.89
N GLU A 360 2.41 5.37 32.12
CA GLU A 360 1.80 4.37 31.23
C GLU A 360 1.63 4.89 29.79
N THR A 361 2.02 4.06 28.82
CA THR A 361 1.73 4.26 27.40
C THR A 361 0.26 3.93 27.16
N ALA A 362 -0.41 4.66 26.27
CA ALA A 362 -1.77 4.33 25.85
C ALA A 362 -1.85 2.89 25.33
N GLU A 363 -3.02 2.24 25.42
CA GLU A 363 -3.17 0.89 24.88
C GLU A 363 -2.92 0.88 23.37
N LEU A 364 -2.33 -0.20 22.87
CA LEU A 364 -2.20 -0.40 21.42
C LEU A 364 -3.61 -0.48 20.85
N ALA A 365 -3.99 0.53 20.06
CA ALA A 365 -5.30 0.56 19.43
C ALA A 365 -5.56 -0.78 18.74
N ALA A 366 -6.70 -1.41 19.07
CA ALA A 366 -7.13 -2.66 18.47
C ALA A 366 -6.95 -2.55 16.94
N SER A 367 -6.36 -3.57 16.32
CA SER A 367 -6.06 -3.49 14.89
C SER A 367 -7.35 -3.21 14.12
N ALA A 368 -7.53 -1.95 13.69
CA ALA A 368 -8.59 -1.58 12.78
C ALA A 368 -8.58 -2.55 11.61
N SER A 369 -9.76 -2.95 11.12
CA SER A 369 -9.89 -3.91 10.04
C SER A 369 -8.96 -3.52 8.91
N ALA A 370 -8.05 -4.43 8.59
CA ALA A 370 -6.99 -4.25 7.64
C ALA A 370 -7.57 -3.88 6.26
N VAL A 371 -7.33 -2.66 5.79
CA VAL A 371 -7.72 -2.22 4.45
C VAL A 371 -6.82 -2.92 3.44
N VAL A 372 -7.42 -3.70 2.54
CA VAL A 372 -6.74 -4.37 1.43
C VAL A 372 -7.03 -3.59 0.16
N MET A 373 -5.98 -3.17 -0.53
CA MET A 373 -6.08 -2.48 -1.82
C MET A 373 -5.28 -3.24 -2.87
N LEU A 374 -5.82 -3.36 -4.08
CA LEU A 374 -5.08 -3.84 -5.25
C LEU A 374 -4.48 -2.63 -5.97
N LYS A 375 -3.15 -2.60 -6.09
CA LYS A 375 -2.45 -1.59 -6.88
C LYS A 375 -2.38 -2.05 -8.33
N SER A 376 -3.36 -1.62 -9.13
CA SER A 376 -3.32 -1.85 -10.57
C SER A 376 -3.84 -0.66 -11.33
N GLU A 377 -3.17 -0.33 -12.42
CA GLU A 377 -3.64 0.69 -13.35
C GLU A 377 -4.95 0.23 -13.99
N GLY A 378 -5.96 1.10 -13.94
CA GLY A 378 -7.27 0.86 -14.57
C GLY A 378 -8.20 -0.12 -13.86
N ILE A 379 -7.79 -0.72 -12.72
CA ILE A 379 -8.63 -1.58 -11.90
C ILE A 379 -8.42 -1.28 -10.42
N ASP A 380 -9.27 -0.45 -9.84
CA ASP A 380 -9.26 -0.19 -8.41
C ASP A 380 -10.00 -1.29 -7.65
N VAL A 381 -9.38 -1.83 -6.60
CA VAL A 381 -10.04 -2.75 -5.68
C VAL A 381 -9.75 -2.33 -4.25
N VAL A 382 -10.80 -2.18 -3.45
CA VAL A 382 -10.70 -1.94 -2.01
C VAL A 382 -11.61 -2.91 -1.28
N SER A 383 -11.08 -3.54 -0.23
CA SER A 383 -11.87 -4.39 0.67
C SER A 383 -11.47 -4.17 2.11
N VAL A 384 -12.46 -4.05 2.98
CA VAL A 384 -12.29 -3.77 4.40
C VAL A 384 -13.35 -4.50 5.22
N GLY A 385 -12.96 -4.96 6.42
CA GLY A 385 -13.91 -5.44 7.42
C GLY A 385 -14.56 -6.77 7.07
N ASN A 386 -15.76 -7.00 7.59
CA ASN A 386 -16.49 -8.24 7.34
C ASN A 386 -17.21 -8.17 5.98
N THR A 387 -16.71 -8.92 5.01
CA THR A 387 -17.28 -8.99 3.64
C THR A 387 -17.99 -10.31 3.35
N ALA A 388 -18.01 -11.23 4.32
CA ALA A 388 -18.53 -12.59 4.15
C ALA A 388 -20.06 -12.69 4.21
N ALA A 389 -20.74 -11.72 4.83
CA ALA A 389 -22.20 -11.72 4.94
C ALA A 389 -22.87 -11.54 3.57
N GLU A 390 -23.92 -12.32 3.28
CA GLU A 390 -24.67 -12.25 2.04
C GLU A 390 -26.04 -11.56 2.22
N PRO A 391 -26.62 -10.95 1.16
CA PRO A 391 -27.89 -10.21 1.27
C PRO A 391 -29.07 -11.01 1.78
N TRP A 392 -29.02 -12.32 1.60
CA TRP A 392 -30.09 -13.24 1.92
C TRP A 392 -29.76 -14.13 3.12
N ASP A 393 -28.66 -13.86 3.83
CA ASP A 393 -28.36 -14.56 5.07
C ASP A 393 -29.48 -14.31 6.08
N LEU A 394 -30.05 -15.40 6.58
CA LEU A 394 -30.99 -15.32 7.68
C LEU A 394 -30.24 -14.85 8.93
N PRO A 395 -30.84 -14.00 9.79
CA PRO A 395 -30.30 -13.75 11.13
C PRO A 395 -30.03 -15.10 11.79
N ALA A 396 -28.82 -15.31 12.30
CA ALA A 396 -28.47 -16.59 12.91
C ALA A 396 -29.46 -16.93 14.04
N GLU A 397 -30.35 -17.90 13.82
CA GLU A 397 -31.21 -18.49 14.85
C GLU A 397 -30.53 -19.66 15.57
N ASP A 398 -29.19 -19.73 15.58
CA ASP A 398 -28.50 -20.93 16.08
C ASP A 398 -28.26 -20.87 17.61
N PRO A 399 -28.95 -21.70 18.42
CA PRO A 399 -28.74 -21.79 19.86
C PRO A 399 -27.36 -22.34 20.27
N ALA A 400 -26.55 -22.86 19.33
CA ALA A 400 -25.23 -23.44 19.62
C ALA A 400 -24.09 -22.41 19.77
N VAL A 401 -24.32 -21.12 19.45
CA VAL A 401 -23.34 -20.03 19.66
C VAL A 401 -23.54 -19.32 21.02
N SER A 402 -24.51 -19.77 21.81
CA SER A 402 -24.90 -19.18 23.11
C SER A 402 -23.89 -19.38 24.27
N HIS A 403 -22.72 -19.98 24.03
CA HIS A 403 -21.68 -20.10 25.06
C HIS A 403 -20.70 -18.91 25.15
N ARG A 404 -20.89 -17.85 24.35
CA ARG A 404 -20.23 -16.56 24.62
C ARG A 404 -21.19 -15.69 25.46
N SER A 405 -20.89 -15.62 26.76
CA SER A 405 -21.25 -14.58 27.73
C SER A 405 -22.56 -13.80 27.50
N ALA A 406 -23.50 -13.93 28.43
CA ALA A 406 -24.74 -13.15 28.56
C ALA A 406 -24.57 -11.63 28.26
N GLY A 407 -24.77 -11.27 27.00
CA GLY A 407 -24.81 -9.90 26.48
C GLY A 407 -25.84 -9.83 25.36
N CYS A 408 -26.44 -8.65 25.15
CA CYS A 408 -27.51 -8.43 24.17
C CYS A 408 -27.21 -9.10 22.81
N PRO A 409 -28.22 -9.71 22.16
CA PRO A 409 -28.03 -10.22 20.80
C PRO A 409 -27.60 -9.07 19.89
N SER A 410 -26.40 -9.17 19.32
CA SER A 410 -25.89 -8.20 18.35
C SER A 410 -26.85 -8.14 17.16
N ALA A 411 -27.27 -6.94 16.76
CA ALA A 411 -28.21 -6.74 15.65
C ALA A 411 -27.74 -7.46 14.39
N PRO A 412 -28.65 -8.01 13.55
CA PRO A 412 -28.26 -8.78 12.38
C PRO A 412 -27.54 -7.91 11.34
N LEU A 413 -26.63 -8.53 10.60
CA LEU A 413 -25.97 -7.87 9.47
C LEU A 413 -26.98 -7.59 8.35
N ARG A 414 -26.76 -6.49 7.65
CA ARG A 414 -27.54 -6.04 6.49
C ARG A 414 -26.59 -5.73 5.35
N VAL A 415 -26.90 -6.25 4.17
CA VAL A 415 -26.04 -6.09 2.98
C VAL A 415 -26.78 -5.28 1.92
N SER A 416 -26.06 -4.36 1.29
CA SER A 416 -26.48 -3.66 0.08
C SER A 416 -25.43 -3.88 -0.98
N GLN A 417 -25.83 -4.31 -2.18
CA GLN A 417 -24.91 -4.62 -3.27
C GLN A 417 -25.40 -4.06 -4.61
N TRP A 418 -24.46 -3.63 -5.43
CA TRP A 418 -24.69 -3.18 -6.80
C TRP A 418 -23.54 -3.66 -7.69
N SER A 419 -23.85 -4.09 -8.90
CA SER A 419 -22.87 -4.64 -9.84
C SER A 419 -23.20 -4.20 -11.26
N ASP A 420 -22.19 -3.74 -11.98
CA ASP A 420 -22.22 -3.38 -13.39
C ASP A 420 -20.98 -4.01 -14.07
N PRO A 421 -21.08 -5.30 -14.44
CA PRO A 421 -19.96 -6.02 -15.06
C PRO A 421 -19.55 -5.44 -16.41
N GLU A 422 -20.48 -4.83 -17.16
CA GLU A 422 -20.19 -4.20 -18.45
C GLU A 422 -19.15 -3.08 -18.29
N HIS A 423 -19.28 -2.25 -17.25
CA HIS A 423 -18.30 -1.18 -16.97
C HIS A 423 -17.23 -1.59 -15.96
N GLY A 424 -17.23 -2.84 -15.50
CA GLY A 424 -16.22 -3.36 -14.58
C GLY A 424 -16.35 -2.82 -13.16
N ARG A 425 -17.58 -2.56 -12.70
CA ARG A 425 -17.87 -1.91 -11.41
C ARG A 425 -18.66 -2.83 -10.48
N HIS A 426 -18.30 -2.84 -9.21
CA HIS A 426 -19.03 -3.58 -8.18
C HIS A 426 -18.84 -2.94 -6.81
N VAL A 427 -19.91 -2.88 -6.02
CA VAL A 427 -19.84 -2.49 -4.63
C VAL A 427 -20.75 -3.35 -3.76
N LYS A 428 -20.24 -3.80 -2.62
CA LYS A 428 -20.97 -4.50 -1.57
C LYS A 428 -20.70 -3.78 -0.25
N MET A 429 -21.73 -3.43 0.48
CA MET A 429 -21.67 -2.75 1.77
C MET A 429 -22.34 -3.64 2.81
N VAL A 430 -21.65 -3.90 3.93
CA VAL A 430 -22.14 -4.69 5.05
C VAL A 430 -22.29 -3.76 6.25
N THR A 431 -23.50 -3.69 6.80
CA THR A 431 -23.84 -2.78 7.89
C THR A 431 -24.46 -3.51 9.07
N ARG A 432 -24.27 -2.96 10.27
CA ARG A 432 -25.01 -3.32 11.48
C ARG A 432 -25.64 -2.06 12.04
N ASP A 433 -26.96 -2.08 12.23
CA ASP A 433 -27.74 -0.89 12.65
C ASP A 433 -27.43 0.36 11.81
N GLY A 434 -27.22 0.18 10.51
CA GLY A 434 -26.90 1.27 9.58
C GLY A 434 -25.42 1.68 9.54
N ILE A 435 -24.62 1.30 10.54
CA ILE A 435 -23.17 1.54 10.63
C ILE A 435 -22.42 0.58 9.72
N LEU A 436 -21.43 1.07 8.97
CA LEU A 436 -20.62 0.27 8.06
C LEU A 436 -19.62 -0.63 8.81
N GLU A 437 -19.74 -1.95 8.68
CA GLU A 437 -18.82 -2.96 9.27
C GLU A 437 -17.85 -3.58 8.26
N GLY A 438 -18.11 -3.40 6.96
CA GLY A 438 -17.23 -3.85 5.91
C GLY A 438 -17.77 -3.54 4.53
N PHE A 439 -16.89 -3.51 3.54
CA PHE A 439 -17.30 -3.33 2.16
C PHE A 439 -16.28 -3.94 1.19
N VAL A 440 -16.75 -4.19 -0.03
CA VAL A 440 -15.94 -4.50 -1.21
C VAL A 440 -16.29 -3.48 -2.28
N CYS A 441 -15.29 -2.89 -2.92
CA CYS A 441 -15.47 -1.93 -4.00
C CYS A 441 -14.48 -2.26 -5.13
N VAL A 442 -14.96 -2.41 -6.37
CA VAL A 442 -14.17 -2.72 -7.56
C VAL A 442 -14.53 -1.75 -8.68
N GLY A 443 -13.53 -1.13 -9.32
CA GLY A 443 -13.71 -0.21 -10.45
C GLY A 443 -14.40 1.11 -10.10
N MET A 444 -14.45 1.45 -8.81
CA MET A 444 -15.18 2.60 -8.27
C MET A 444 -14.31 3.33 -7.22
N PRO A 445 -13.23 3.99 -7.65
CA PRO A 445 -12.23 4.57 -6.76
C PRO A 445 -12.79 5.65 -5.83
N ARG A 446 -13.72 6.48 -6.31
CA ARG A 446 -14.25 7.59 -5.49
C ARG A 446 -15.26 7.08 -4.46
N THR A 447 -16.14 6.17 -4.85
CA THR A 447 -17.04 5.46 -3.91
C THR A 447 -16.22 4.69 -2.88
N ALA A 448 -15.15 4.00 -3.31
CA ALA A 448 -14.27 3.29 -2.38
C ALA A 448 -13.64 4.24 -1.35
N ALA A 449 -13.15 5.40 -1.78
CA ALA A 449 -12.58 6.41 -0.89
C ALA A 449 -13.59 6.90 0.15
N GLU A 450 -14.83 7.19 -0.25
CA GLU A 450 -15.89 7.62 0.67
C GLU A 450 -16.28 6.51 1.65
N LEU A 451 -16.47 5.28 1.18
CA LEU A 451 -16.78 4.13 2.03
C LEU A 451 -15.67 3.86 3.05
N THR A 452 -14.42 4.04 2.66
CA THR A 452 -13.30 3.87 3.59
C THR A 452 -13.36 4.90 4.73
N LEU A 453 -13.71 6.16 4.43
CA LEU A 453 -13.90 7.21 5.45
C LEU A 453 -15.08 6.94 6.38
N LEU A 454 -16.20 6.46 5.83
CA LEU A 454 -17.39 6.12 6.62
C LEU A 454 -17.13 4.93 7.55
N PHE A 455 -16.38 3.93 7.05
CA PHE A 455 -15.96 2.76 7.83
C PHE A 455 -15.09 3.18 9.03
N GLU A 456 -14.10 4.04 8.78
CA GLU A 456 -13.19 4.57 9.80
C GLU A 456 -13.91 5.25 10.97
N ARG A 457 -14.90 6.07 10.63
CA ARG A 457 -15.65 6.86 11.60
C ARG A 457 -16.69 6.03 12.35
N GLY A 458 -16.89 4.76 11.98
CA GLY A 458 -18.03 3.98 12.44
C GLY A 458 -19.35 4.70 12.13
N SER A 459 -19.43 5.36 10.98
CA SER A 459 -20.58 6.19 10.62
C SER A 459 -21.72 5.36 10.06
N GLU A 460 -22.95 5.80 10.34
CA GLU A 460 -24.12 5.34 9.61
C GLU A 460 -24.00 5.76 8.14
N LEU A 461 -24.31 4.80 7.26
CA LEU A 461 -24.42 5.10 5.83
C LEU A 461 -25.72 5.90 5.55
N PRO A 462 -25.81 6.66 4.44
CA PRO A 462 -27.03 7.36 4.03
C PRO A 462 -28.22 6.42 3.78
N ALA A 463 -29.42 6.75 4.25
CA ALA A 463 -30.60 5.87 4.16
C ALA A 463 -30.83 5.32 2.73
N ASP A 464 -30.67 6.17 1.71
CA ASP A 464 -30.54 5.73 0.32
C ASP A 464 -29.06 5.47 -0.03
N ARG A 465 -28.70 4.18 -0.12
CA ARG A 465 -27.33 3.75 -0.44
C ARG A 465 -26.92 4.07 -1.88
N SER A 466 -27.88 4.29 -2.79
CA SER A 466 -27.59 4.54 -4.21
C SER A 466 -26.86 5.88 -4.44
N ILE A 467 -26.98 6.83 -3.50
CA ILE A 467 -26.25 8.10 -3.55
C ILE A 467 -24.73 7.89 -3.57
N LEU A 468 -24.25 6.81 -2.94
CA LEU A 468 -22.83 6.46 -2.91
C LEU A 468 -22.32 5.99 -4.28
N LEU A 469 -23.20 5.57 -5.19
CA LEU A 469 -22.81 5.19 -6.56
C LEU A 469 -22.55 6.43 -7.42
N ARG A 470 -23.09 7.60 -7.05
CA ARG A 470 -22.95 8.83 -7.82
C ARG A 470 -21.54 9.39 -7.82
N TYR A 471 -20.69 9.01 -6.85
CA TYR A 471 -19.30 9.48 -6.76
C TYR A 471 -18.47 9.12 -8.01
N ASP A 472 -18.72 7.96 -8.61
CA ASP A 472 -18.07 7.50 -9.85
C ASP A 472 -18.93 7.75 -11.11
N GLY A 473 -19.93 8.62 -10.99
CA GLY A 473 -20.76 9.13 -12.09
C GLY A 473 -20.11 10.32 -12.80
N PRO A 474 -20.48 10.57 -14.08
CA PRO A 474 -19.93 11.66 -14.88
C PRO A 474 -20.28 13.05 -14.33
N ASP A 475 -21.43 13.17 -13.65
CA ASP A 475 -21.94 14.43 -13.08
C ASP A 475 -21.42 14.71 -11.67
N TYR A 476 -20.47 13.90 -11.17
CA TYR A 476 -19.89 14.13 -9.86
C TYR A 476 -18.92 15.31 -9.91
N GLU A 477 -19.38 16.46 -9.44
CA GLU A 477 -18.50 17.51 -8.94
C GLU A 477 -18.16 17.21 -7.48
N PRO A 478 -16.88 17.23 -7.07
CA PRO A 478 -16.49 17.03 -5.68
C PRO A 478 -17.12 18.10 -4.77
N SER A 479 -18.29 17.81 -4.21
CA SER A 479 -18.90 18.69 -3.21
C SER A 479 -17.98 18.75 -1.99
N THR A 480 -17.67 19.97 -1.56
CA THR A 480 -16.64 20.38 -0.61
C THR A 480 -16.83 19.94 0.85
N SER A 481 -17.74 19.01 1.14
CA SER A 481 -18.21 18.74 2.50
C SER A 481 -17.69 17.38 3.00
N GLY A 482 -16.54 17.38 3.68
CA GLY A 482 -16.06 16.23 4.47
C GLY A 482 -14.75 15.59 4.01
N ALA A 483 -14.47 15.55 2.71
CA ALA A 483 -13.25 14.94 2.15
C ALA A 483 -11.96 15.68 2.55
N PHE A 484 -12.07 16.97 2.86
CA PHE A 484 -10.99 17.86 3.34
C PHE A 484 -11.11 18.22 4.82
N ASN A 485 -11.89 17.47 5.60
CA ASN A 485 -11.91 17.66 7.05
C ASN A 485 -10.48 17.44 7.59
N PRO A 486 -9.92 18.35 8.41
CA PRO A 486 -8.58 18.20 8.97
C PRO A 486 -8.31 16.87 9.68
N THR A 487 -9.34 16.21 10.22
CA THR A 487 -9.21 14.90 10.88
C THR A 487 -9.34 13.70 9.94
N ALA A 488 -9.72 13.90 8.68
CA ALA A 488 -9.88 12.80 7.73
C ALA A 488 -8.52 12.21 7.34
N THR A 489 -8.37 10.89 7.42
CA THR A 489 -7.17 10.17 7.00
C THR A 489 -7.02 10.21 5.48
N VAL A 490 -5.82 10.56 5.03
CA VAL A 490 -5.39 10.50 3.62
C VAL A 490 -4.47 9.32 3.40
N CYS A 491 -3.46 9.12 4.26
CA CYS A 491 -2.53 8.00 4.18
C CYS A 491 -2.78 6.96 5.27
N TRP A 492 -3.32 5.81 4.89
CA TRP A 492 -3.68 4.72 5.79
C TRP A 492 -2.52 3.97 6.41
N CYS A 493 -1.45 3.79 5.65
CA CYS A 493 -0.28 3.08 6.15
C CYS A 493 0.37 3.85 7.31
N ASN A 494 0.41 5.18 7.21
CA ASN A 494 1.06 6.06 8.17
C ASN A 494 0.10 6.86 9.06
N GLY A 495 -1.22 6.69 8.91
CA GLY A 495 -2.23 7.42 9.68
C GLY A 495 -2.24 8.94 9.46
N VAL A 496 -1.83 9.43 8.29
CA VAL A 496 -1.69 10.88 8.03
C VAL A 496 -3.02 11.46 7.60
N THR A 497 -3.44 12.55 8.25
CA THR A 497 -4.70 13.25 7.97
C THR A 497 -4.53 14.44 7.01
N VAL A 498 -5.65 14.97 6.51
CA VAL A 498 -5.68 16.23 5.73
C VAL A 498 -5.05 17.37 6.51
N GLY A 499 -5.31 17.50 7.81
CA GLY A 499 -4.75 18.54 8.67
C GLY A 499 -3.23 18.45 8.77
N ALA A 500 -2.69 17.24 8.96
CA ALA A 500 -1.25 17.03 8.97
C ALA A 500 -0.57 17.41 7.63
N ILE A 501 -1.23 17.12 6.50
CA ILE A 501 -0.77 17.56 5.18
C ILE A 501 -0.85 19.08 5.05
N ALA A 502 -1.93 19.71 5.54
CA ALA A 502 -2.13 21.15 5.54
C ALA A 502 -1.03 21.89 6.33
N ASP A 503 -0.76 21.44 7.55
CA ASP A 503 0.24 22.01 8.43
C ASP A 503 1.64 21.89 7.82
N SER A 504 1.93 20.73 7.23
CA SER A 504 3.16 20.49 6.50
C SER A 504 3.28 21.40 5.26
N ALA A 505 2.20 21.56 4.50
CA ALA A 505 2.17 22.47 3.34
C ALA A 505 2.36 23.93 3.75
N GLY A 506 1.75 24.35 4.87
CA GLY A 506 1.95 25.67 5.48
C GLY A 506 3.40 25.93 5.92
N SER A 507 4.16 24.87 6.20
CA SER A 507 5.59 24.92 6.49
C SER A 507 6.48 24.98 5.22
N GLY A 508 5.89 25.09 4.03
CA GLY A 508 6.60 25.23 2.75
C GLY A 508 6.73 23.94 1.93
N HIS A 509 6.15 22.82 2.38
CA HIS A 509 6.19 21.54 1.65
C HIS A 509 5.07 21.48 0.58
N THR A 510 5.36 21.88 -0.65
CA THR A 510 4.33 22.08 -1.70
C THR A 510 4.25 20.97 -2.75
N SER A 511 4.99 19.87 -2.58
CA SER A 511 4.93 18.71 -3.48
C SER A 511 4.59 17.43 -2.72
N VAL A 512 4.05 16.43 -3.42
CA VAL A 512 3.75 15.11 -2.83
C VAL A 512 5.02 14.50 -2.20
N ALA A 513 6.17 14.64 -2.86
CA ALA A 513 7.45 14.17 -2.33
C ALA A 513 7.85 14.88 -1.03
N CYS A 514 7.69 16.20 -0.96
CA CYS A 514 7.98 16.97 0.25
C CYS A 514 7.01 16.61 1.40
N ILE A 515 5.71 16.45 1.09
CA ILE A 515 4.73 15.98 2.07
C ILE A 515 5.08 14.58 2.56
N GLY A 516 5.48 13.68 1.66
CA GLY A 516 5.93 12.33 2.02
C GLY A 516 7.16 12.34 2.93
N ALA A 517 8.14 13.19 2.65
CA ALA A 517 9.31 13.34 3.52
C ALA A 517 8.96 13.91 4.91
N ALA A 518 8.06 14.90 4.98
CA ALA A 518 7.70 15.57 6.23
C ALA A 518 6.69 14.80 7.09
N THR A 519 5.76 14.07 6.47
CA THR A 519 4.62 13.43 7.17
C THR A 519 4.61 11.90 7.05
N ARG A 520 5.46 11.33 6.19
CA ARG A 520 5.45 9.92 5.76
C ARG A 520 4.23 9.55 4.90
N ALA A 521 3.36 10.48 4.52
CA ALA A 521 2.24 10.16 3.63
C ALA A 521 2.72 9.66 2.25
N GLY A 522 2.12 8.59 1.74
CA GLY A 522 2.49 8.01 0.43
C GLY A 522 3.70 7.08 0.44
N THR A 523 4.48 7.01 1.51
CA THR A 523 5.69 6.15 1.59
C THR A 523 5.40 4.68 1.92
N GLY A 524 4.13 4.34 2.17
CA GLY A 524 3.65 2.96 2.42
C GLY A 524 3.19 2.26 1.16
N CYS A 525 1.88 2.14 0.92
CA CYS A 525 1.38 1.52 -0.31
C CYS A 525 1.39 2.43 -1.54
N GLY A 526 1.66 3.73 -1.39
CA GLY A 526 1.59 4.70 -2.49
C GLY A 526 0.18 5.10 -2.95
N GLY A 527 -0.87 4.35 -2.56
CA GLY A 527 -2.25 4.56 -3.04
C GLY A 527 -2.86 5.94 -2.71
N CYS A 528 -2.31 6.68 -1.74
CA CYS A 528 -2.80 8.02 -1.38
C CYS A 528 -2.11 9.18 -2.13
N THR A 529 -1.14 8.91 -3.01
CA THR A 529 -0.33 9.94 -3.67
C THR A 529 -1.14 10.93 -4.50
N GLN A 530 -2.12 10.45 -5.28
CA GLN A 530 -3.05 11.33 -6.02
C GLN A 530 -3.86 12.22 -5.08
N ARG A 531 -4.43 11.64 -4.01
CA ARG A 531 -5.20 12.38 -3.01
C ARG A 531 -4.37 13.44 -2.27
N ILE A 532 -3.08 13.19 -2.03
CA ILE A 532 -2.17 14.21 -1.49
C ILE A 532 -2.07 15.39 -2.46
N GLY A 533 -1.96 15.12 -3.77
CA GLY A 533 -1.98 16.14 -4.82
C GLY A 533 -3.25 17.00 -4.80
N GLU A 534 -4.43 16.37 -4.73
CA GLU A 534 -5.72 17.08 -4.64
C GLU A 534 -5.80 17.99 -3.40
N VAL A 535 -5.30 17.51 -2.25
CA VAL A 535 -5.22 18.29 -1.01
C VAL A 535 -4.30 19.50 -1.18
N LEU A 536 -3.12 19.33 -1.78
CA LEU A 536 -2.18 20.41 -2.04
C LEU A 536 -2.73 21.45 -3.02
N GLU A 537 -3.37 21.03 -4.11
CA GLU A 537 -3.99 21.92 -5.09
C GLU A 537 -5.07 22.80 -4.42
N ARG A 538 -5.90 22.21 -3.57
CA ARG A 538 -6.90 22.95 -2.80
C ARG A 538 -6.29 23.95 -1.82
N PHE A 539 -5.25 23.57 -1.08
CA PHE A 539 -4.59 24.51 -0.18
C PHE A 539 -3.93 25.66 -0.95
N SER A 540 -3.32 25.38 -2.10
CA SER A 540 -2.72 26.41 -2.95
C SER A 540 -3.75 27.41 -3.50
N THR A 541 -5.00 26.97 -3.72
CA THR A 541 -6.09 27.84 -4.18
C THR A 541 -6.75 28.62 -3.04
N MET A 542 -6.79 28.08 -1.82
CA MET A 542 -7.22 28.83 -0.62
C MET A 542 -6.25 29.94 -0.23
N VAL A 543 -4.93 29.68 -0.27
CA VAL A 543 -3.90 30.70 0.03
C VAL A 543 -3.86 31.80 -1.03
N ARG A 544 -4.39 31.56 -2.23
CA ARG A 544 -4.47 32.52 -3.34
C ARG A 544 -5.73 33.37 -3.37
N ARG A 545 -6.70 33.20 -2.46
CA ARG A 545 -7.81 34.16 -2.30
C ARG A 545 -7.36 35.31 -1.40
N PRO A 546 -7.20 36.54 -1.92
CA PRO A 546 -7.06 37.71 -1.06
C PRO A 546 -8.44 38.00 -0.46
N ASP A 547 -8.73 37.47 0.72
CA ASP A 547 -9.94 37.86 1.42
C ASP A 547 -9.81 39.31 1.89
N SER A 548 -10.74 40.09 1.36
CA SER A 548 -11.17 41.41 1.77
C SER A 548 -11.33 41.52 3.30
N VAL A 549 -10.27 41.93 3.97
CA VAL A 549 -10.33 42.54 5.31
C VAL A 549 -9.86 43.98 5.17
N ASN A 550 -10.67 44.80 4.50
CA ASN A 550 -10.46 46.25 4.46
C ASN A 550 -11.80 46.96 4.24
N SER A 551 -12.72 46.78 5.18
CA SER A 551 -13.94 47.60 5.26
C SER A 551 -14.50 47.61 6.68
N ALA A 552 -13.69 48.00 7.67
CA ALA A 552 -14.16 48.41 8.99
C ALA A 552 -13.09 49.19 9.75
N LEU A 553 -12.53 50.26 9.16
CA LEU A 553 -11.62 51.18 9.85
C LEU A 553 -11.61 52.55 9.17
N ARG A 554 -12.79 53.18 9.07
CA ARG A 554 -12.95 54.64 8.96
C ARG A 554 -14.25 55.04 9.66
N LEU A 555 -14.19 56.15 10.39
CA LEU A 555 -15.12 56.65 11.44
C LEU A 555 -14.71 56.03 12.80
N GLY A 556 -14.07 56.70 13.74
CA GLY A 556 -14.07 58.13 14.06
C GLY A 556 -14.57 58.28 15.49
N GLU A 557 -13.72 58.87 16.35
CA GLU A 557 -14.03 59.48 17.66
C GLU A 557 -14.01 58.62 18.96
N ASN A 558 -12.98 58.94 19.76
CA ASN A 558 -13.01 59.31 21.18
C ASN A 558 -13.80 58.45 22.18
N VAL A 559 -13.09 57.62 22.96
CA VAL A 559 -13.20 57.62 24.43
C VAL A 559 -11.86 57.24 25.06
N THR A 560 -11.32 58.16 25.87
CA THR A 560 -10.23 57.96 26.82
C THR A 560 -10.76 57.27 28.09
N ALA A 561 -10.08 56.22 28.58
CA ALA A 561 -9.67 56.06 30.00
C ALA A 561 -9.30 54.60 30.33
N GLY A 562 -8.12 54.41 30.94
CA GLY A 562 -8.03 53.54 32.12
C GLY A 562 -7.12 52.31 32.07
N VAL A 563 -5.85 52.53 32.45
CA VAL A 563 -5.02 51.70 33.35
C VAL A 563 -4.28 50.45 32.78
N ASN A 564 -2.95 50.53 32.91
CA ASN A 564 -1.85 49.55 33.02
C ASN A 564 -2.27 48.17 33.62
N ASP A 565 -1.64 47.01 33.37
CA ASP A 565 -0.22 46.64 33.24
C ASP A 565 -0.07 45.27 32.52
N GLU A 566 1.08 45.08 31.89
CA GLU A 566 1.86 43.83 31.66
C GLU A 566 1.16 42.50 31.29
N ILE A 567 1.19 42.13 30.00
CA ILE A 567 1.44 40.74 29.55
C ILE A 567 2.48 40.77 28.42
N TYR A 568 3.64 40.16 28.67
CA TYR A 568 4.71 39.93 27.68
C TYR A 568 4.24 38.99 26.55
N PRO A 569 4.47 39.29 25.26
CA PRO A 569 4.30 38.30 24.21
C PRO A 569 5.53 37.38 24.15
N VAL A 570 5.27 36.08 24.25
CA VAL A 570 6.24 35.01 23.98
C VAL A 570 6.66 35.11 22.51
N LEU A 571 7.87 35.61 22.29
CA LEU A 571 8.55 35.60 20.99
C LEU A 571 8.93 34.14 20.67
N VAL A 572 8.07 33.43 19.94
CA VAL A 572 8.43 32.14 19.33
C VAL A 572 9.41 32.44 18.20
N VAL A 573 10.71 32.36 18.51
CA VAL A 573 11.77 32.36 17.51
C VAL A 573 11.71 31.01 16.77
N VAL A 574 10.97 30.98 15.67
CA VAL A 574 10.98 29.87 14.72
C VAL A 574 12.34 29.88 14.00
N ARG A 575 13.21 28.94 14.35
CA ARG A 575 14.40 28.62 13.54
C ARG A 575 13.94 27.83 12.30
N PRO A 576 14.23 28.29 11.07
CA PRO A 576 13.98 27.47 9.89
C PRO A 576 14.98 26.31 9.85
N LEU A 577 14.49 25.09 10.07
CA LEU A 577 15.20 23.87 9.70
C LEU A 577 15.22 23.82 8.17
N HIS A 578 16.36 24.25 7.61
CA HIS A 578 16.66 24.20 6.20
C HIS A 578 16.80 22.73 5.76
N CYS A 579 15.73 22.13 5.22
CA CYS A 579 15.78 20.82 4.56
C CYS A 579 16.33 20.90 3.11
N CYS A 580 16.49 22.11 2.57
CA CYS A 580 17.13 22.34 1.27
C CYS A 580 18.59 22.75 1.43
N THR A 581 19.47 21.84 1.84
CA THR A 581 20.91 21.98 1.59
C THR A 581 21.23 21.60 0.14
N THR A 582 21.35 22.67 -0.65
CA THR A 582 22.23 23.00 -1.78
C THR A 582 23.33 22.06 -2.33
N ASP A 583 23.32 20.74 -2.15
CA ASP A 583 24.33 19.85 -2.77
C ASP A 583 23.86 19.06 -4.00
N SER A 584 22.57 18.76 -4.15
CA SER A 584 22.06 18.03 -5.34
C SER A 584 21.88 18.93 -6.59
N ILE A 585 21.62 20.23 -6.40
CA ILE A 585 21.41 21.17 -7.51
C ILE A 585 22.72 21.70 -8.11
N ARG A 586 23.81 21.75 -7.33
CA ARG A 586 25.14 22.16 -7.84
C ARG A 586 25.75 21.13 -8.81
N GLY A 587 25.40 19.85 -8.70
CA GLY A 587 25.81 18.82 -9.65
C GLY A 587 25.11 18.94 -11.02
N ARG A 588 23.81 19.24 -11.04
CA ARG A 588 23.04 19.38 -12.29
C ARG A 588 23.22 20.73 -12.98
N ILE A 589 23.41 21.83 -12.24
CA ILE A 589 23.68 23.14 -12.85
C ILE A 589 25.13 23.25 -13.37
N ARG A 590 26.09 22.45 -12.86
CA ARG A 590 27.43 22.35 -13.46
C ARG A 590 27.49 21.60 -14.79
N MET A 591 26.52 20.74 -15.11
CA MET A 591 26.47 20.10 -16.44
C MET A 591 25.89 21.03 -17.52
N LEU A 592 24.93 21.89 -17.19
CA LEU A 592 24.29 22.77 -18.17
C LEU A 592 25.10 24.03 -18.51
N ASN A 593 26.07 24.42 -17.67
CA ASN A 593 26.99 25.53 -17.97
C ASN A 593 28.28 25.13 -18.72
N ASN A 594 28.39 23.88 -19.19
CA ASN A 594 29.55 23.42 -19.99
C ASN A 594 29.25 23.24 -21.49
N LEU A 595 28.10 23.72 -21.98
CA LEU A 595 27.80 23.74 -23.41
C LEU A 595 28.58 24.87 -24.10
N THR A 596 29.84 24.59 -24.46
CA THR A 596 30.59 25.43 -25.40
C THR A 596 29.98 25.36 -26.79
N GLY A 597 30.22 26.37 -27.63
CA GLY A 597 29.58 26.54 -28.95
C GLY A 597 29.64 25.32 -29.89
N TRP A 598 30.56 24.39 -29.67
CA TRP A 598 30.64 23.12 -30.40
C TRP A 598 29.48 22.16 -30.12
N HIS A 599 28.92 22.17 -28.91
CA HIS A 599 27.76 21.33 -28.56
C HIS A 599 26.50 21.77 -29.30
N PHE A 600 26.33 23.07 -29.51
CA PHE A 600 25.24 23.60 -30.35
C PHE A 600 25.39 23.20 -31.82
N LEU A 601 26.63 23.07 -32.31
CA LEU A 601 26.90 22.64 -33.68
C LEU A 601 26.57 21.14 -33.87
N ILE A 602 26.86 20.30 -32.87
CA ILE A 602 26.47 18.88 -32.88
C ILE A 602 24.95 18.73 -32.83
N ILE A 603 24.27 19.48 -31.96
CA ILE A 603 22.79 19.48 -31.89
C ILE A 603 22.19 19.95 -33.23
N LEU A 604 22.76 20.98 -33.86
CA LEU A 604 22.32 21.46 -35.17
C LEU A 604 22.51 20.42 -36.27
N VAL A 605 23.63 19.68 -36.26
CA VAL A 605 23.89 18.57 -37.21
C VAL A 605 22.92 17.41 -36.98
N ILE A 606 22.63 17.06 -35.73
CA ILE A 606 21.64 16.03 -35.38
C ILE A 606 20.23 16.43 -35.84
N VAL A 607 19.85 17.70 -35.64
CA VAL A 607 18.56 18.23 -36.11
C VAL A 607 18.50 18.26 -37.65
N LEU A 608 19.60 18.60 -38.33
CA LEU A 608 19.70 18.56 -39.79
C LEU A 608 19.62 17.14 -40.36
N LEU A 609 20.21 16.15 -39.67
CA LEU A 609 20.15 14.74 -40.04
C LEU A 609 18.76 14.13 -39.82
N LEU A 610 18.09 14.48 -38.71
CA LEU A 610 16.78 13.94 -38.36
C LEU A 610 15.63 14.57 -39.16
N PHE A 611 15.71 15.88 -39.44
CA PHE A 611 14.56 16.62 -40.00
C PHE A 611 14.77 17.16 -41.41
N GLY A 612 16.00 17.14 -41.92
CA GLY A 612 16.37 17.64 -43.24
C GLY A 612 16.36 19.18 -43.33
N ALA A 613 17.33 19.73 -44.07
CA ALA A 613 17.48 21.18 -44.29
C ALA A 613 16.21 21.94 -44.75
N PRO A 614 15.30 21.38 -45.58
CA PRO A 614 14.15 22.16 -46.06
C PRO A 614 13.05 22.37 -45.02
N LYS A 615 13.06 21.68 -43.86
CA LYS A 615 12.00 21.81 -42.83
C LYS A 615 12.31 22.83 -41.72
N LEU A 616 13.54 23.35 -41.67
CA LEU A 616 13.97 24.36 -40.68
C LEU A 616 13.17 25.68 -40.69
N PRO A 617 12.78 26.24 -41.86
CA PRO A 617 12.01 27.49 -41.89
C PRO A 617 10.60 27.36 -41.26
N GLY A 618 10.02 26.16 -41.27
CA GLY A 618 8.71 25.87 -40.68
C GLY A 618 8.74 25.84 -39.15
N LEU A 619 9.78 25.24 -38.57
CA LEU A 619 9.97 25.16 -37.11
C LEU A 619 10.30 26.52 -36.48
N ALA A 620 11.07 27.36 -37.17
CA ALA A 620 11.35 28.72 -36.70
C ALA A 620 10.07 29.59 -36.69
N ARG A 621 9.15 29.38 -37.65
CA ARG A 621 7.85 30.06 -37.69
C ARG A 621 6.91 29.61 -36.56
N SER A 622 6.85 28.32 -36.27
CA SER A 622 5.97 27.81 -35.20
C SER A 622 6.44 28.26 -33.81
N LEU A 623 7.75 28.25 -33.55
CA LEU A 623 8.33 28.78 -32.31
C LEU A 623 8.09 30.29 -32.17
N GLY A 624 8.20 31.05 -33.27
CA GLY A 624 7.87 32.48 -33.28
C GLY A 624 6.38 32.78 -33.03
N GLN A 625 5.48 31.92 -33.49
CA GLN A 625 4.04 32.04 -33.22
C GLN A 625 3.70 31.70 -31.76
N SER A 626 4.28 30.63 -31.19
CA SER A 626 4.08 30.27 -29.78
C SER A 626 4.55 31.38 -28.83
N MET A 627 5.67 32.04 -29.15
CA MET A 627 6.19 33.15 -28.35
C MET A 627 5.35 34.43 -28.46
N LYS A 628 4.65 34.63 -29.58
CA LYS A 628 3.69 35.74 -29.77
C LYS A 628 2.42 35.52 -28.95
N ILE A 629 1.88 34.30 -28.96
CA ILE A 629 0.67 33.91 -28.20
C ILE A 629 0.92 34.06 -26.70
N PHE A 630 2.08 33.61 -26.23
CA PHE A 630 2.47 33.75 -24.82
C PHE A 630 2.62 35.21 -24.37
N LYS A 631 3.00 36.12 -25.28
CA LYS A 631 3.17 37.55 -24.98
C LYS A 631 1.84 38.32 -24.98
N SER A 632 0.86 37.87 -25.76
CA SER A 632 -0.49 38.47 -25.78
C SER A 632 -1.32 38.12 -24.54
N GLU A 633 -1.06 37.01 -23.85
CA GLU A 633 -1.78 36.63 -22.63
C GLU A 633 -1.26 37.32 -21.37
N ILE A 634 -0.06 37.90 -21.39
CA ILE A 634 0.61 38.47 -20.22
C ILE A 634 0.41 40.01 -20.10
N THR A 635 -0.21 40.66 -21.07
CA THR A 635 -0.42 42.12 -21.05
C THR A 635 -1.89 42.47 -20.79
N PRO A 636 -2.25 43.16 -19.69
CA PRO A 636 -3.63 43.52 -19.41
C PRO A 636 -3.97 44.89 -20.01
N GLU A 637 -5.03 45.00 -20.81
CA GLU A 637 -5.61 46.29 -21.18
C GLU A 637 -7.14 46.27 -21.28
N ARG A 638 -7.75 47.01 -20.33
CA ARG A 638 -8.84 47.99 -20.44
C ARG A 638 -10.06 47.72 -21.34
N THR A 639 -11.21 47.73 -20.67
CA THR A 639 -12.60 47.79 -21.16
C THR A 639 -12.88 48.95 -22.11
N ASP A 640 -13.73 48.71 -23.13
CA ASP A 640 -14.78 49.64 -23.58
C ASP A 640 -15.92 48.85 -24.27
N ASP A 641 -17.16 49.25 -23.94
CA ASP A 641 -18.45 48.75 -24.43
C ASP A 641 -18.71 49.08 -25.93
N VAL A 642 -19.64 48.34 -26.58
CA VAL A 642 -20.81 48.85 -27.35
C VAL A 642 -21.42 47.78 -28.30
N THR A 643 -22.71 47.52 -28.06
CA THR A 643 -23.87 46.99 -28.85
C THR A 643 -23.73 46.08 -30.10
N PRO A 644 -24.66 45.10 -30.27
CA PRO A 644 -24.81 44.33 -31.51
C PRO A 644 -25.94 44.87 -32.40
N ASN A 645 -25.73 44.90 -33.73
CA ASN A 645 -26.84 45.01 -34.69
C ASN A 645 -26.60 44.15 -35.95
N THR A 646 -27.57 43.26 -36.18
CA THR A 646 -28.16 42.76 -37.46
C THR A 646 -27.32 42.53 -38.72
N ALA A 647 -27.41 41.30 -39.25
CA ALA A 647 -27.95 40.90 -40.58
C ALA A 647 -27.32 39.54 -40.99
N ALA A 648 -28.04 38.42 -41.00
CA ALA A 648 -28.99 37.94 -42.01
C ALA A 648 -28.33 37.34 -43.27
N ASP A 649 -28.47 36.01 -43.43
CA ASP A 649 -28.95 35.28 -44.63
C ASP A 649 -28.41 33.83 -44.63
N SER A 650 -29.26 32.84 -44.33
CA SER A 650 -30.05 31.99 -45.27
C SER A 650 -29.22 30.76 -45.72
N VAL A 651 -29.67 29.49 -45.65
CA VAL A 651 -30.84 28.87 -46.29
C VAL A 651 -31.05 27.43 -45.75
N ARG A 652 -32.33 27.17 -45.41
CA ARG A 652 -33.18 25.95 -45.47
C ARG A 652 -32.84 24.63 -44.78
N ALA A 653 -33.80 24.29 -43.91
CA ALA A 653 -34.27 22.97 -43.52
C ALA A 653 -35.34 22.41 -44.49
N ASP A 654 -35.56 21.10 -44.43
CA ASP A 654 -36.84 20.36 -44.46
C ASP A 654 -36.44 18.89 -44.12
N GLY A 655 -37.00 18.12 -43.20
CA GLY A 655 -38.38 17.83 -42.76
C GLY A 655 -38.41 16.28 -42.68
N ALA A 656 -39.08 15.52 -41.81
CA ALA A 656 -40.15 15.70 -40.84
C ALA A 656 -40.12 14.46 -39.88
N ARG A 657 -40.80 14.55 -38.73
CA ARG A 657 -41.10 13.45 -37.80
C ARG A 657 -42.57 13.55 -37.34
N ALA A 658 -43.06 12.43 -36.77
CA ALA A 658 -44.37 12.14 -36.16
C ALA A 658 -45.34 11.39 -37.12
N ASP A 659 -46.08 10.33 -36.74
CA ASP A 659 -46.55 9.99 -35.40
C ASP A 659 -47.09 8.54 -35.26
N SER A 660 -47.13 8.06 -34.00
CA SER A 660 -48.10 7.14 -33.35
C SER A 660 -48.29 5.64 -33.73
N ALA A 661 -47.93 4.80 -32.75
CA ALA A 661 -48.70 3.73 -32.06
C ALA A 661 -49.58 2.68 -32.80
N ARG A 662 -49.31 1.38 -32.52
CA ARG A 662 -50.31 0.40 -32.02
C ARG A 662 -49.71 -0.96 -31.60
N THR A 663 -50.27 -1.47 -30.51
CA THR A 663 -50.29 -2.84 -29.94
C THR A 663 -50.75 -3.89 -30.98
N ASP A 664 -50.59 -5.22 -30.86
CA ASP A 664 -50.69 -6.10 -29.71
C ASP A 664 -50.17 -7.51 -30.05
N SER A 665 -49.97 -8.27 -28.98
CA SER A 665 -49.46 -9.62 -28.78
C SER A 665 -50.17 -10.79 -29.51
N ALA A 666 -49.38 -11.79 -29.89
CA ALA A 666 -49.85 -13.11 -30.31
C ALA A 666 -49.73 -14.12 -29.15
N ARG A 667 -50.82 -14.85 -28.89
CA ARG A 667 -50.94 -15.91 -27.87
C ARG A 667 -51.55 -17.13 -28.56
N THR A 668 -50.90 -18.28 -28.47
CA THR A 668 -51.55 -19.61 -28.60
C THR A 668 -50.68 -20.64 -27.87
N ASP A 669 -51.20 -21.09 -26.73
CA ASP A 669 -50.86 -22.33 -26.03
C ASP A 669 -51.46 -23.52 -26.80
N PRO A 670 -51.00 -24.78 -26.64
CA PRO A 670 -51.60 -25.58 -25.57
C PRO A 670 -50.69 -26.66 -24.91
N SER A 671 -50.82 -26.73 -23.57
CA SER A 671 -51.01 -27.91 -22.71
C SER A 671 -50.26 -29.23 -22.98
N GLY A 672 -49.60 -29.75 -21.93
CA GLY A 672 -49.45 -31.21 -21.74
C GLY A 672 -48.23 -31.64 -20.93
N THR A 673 -48.38 -31.77 -19.62
CA THR A 673 -47.59 -32.68 -18.75
C THR A 673 -48.51 -33.89 -18.43
N PRO A 674 -48.01 -35.12 -18.14
CA PRO A 674 -47.06 -35.37 -17.05
C PRO A 674 -45.98 -36.45 -17.27
N ASN A 675 -44.93 -36.32 -16.44
CA ASN A 675 -43.90 -37.31 -16.09
C ASN A 675 -44.55 -38.64 -15.58
N PRO A 676 -43.89 -39.83 -15.63
CA PRO A 676 -42.87 -40.15 -14.61
C PRO A 676 -41.75 -41.16 -14.99
N LYS A 677 -40.66 -41.12 -14.21
CA LYS A 677 -39.67 -42.18 -13.89
C LYS A 677 -38.63 -42.61 -14.95
N ALA A 678 -37.38 -42.20 -14.73
CA ALA A 678 -36.20 -43.06 -14.48
C ALA A 678 -35.04 -42.21 -13.97
#